data_AF-A0A2D5B0F6-F1
#
_entry.id   AF-A0A2D5B0F6-F1
#
_cell.length_a   1.000
_cell.length_b   1.000
_cell.length_c   1.000
_cell.angle_alpha   90.00
_cell.angle_beta   90.00
_cell.angle_gamma   90.00
#
_symmetry.space_group_name_H-M   'P 1'
#
loop_
_entity.id
_entity.type
_entity.pdbx_description
1 polymer ?
#
loop_
_entity_poly.entity_id
_entity_poly.type
_entity_poly.pdbx_seq_one_letter_code
_entity_poly.pdbx_strand_id
1 'polypeptide(L)'
;MKLPSARLLFLGLSVLGGLRATDARPDELARQLQRLAAGRAEVRDRAERYVAGHLRIEDYPRLAEVATAGDAEVRTRLARVIAAEDRYLELAALLLAEENETLKSVGEEALTRSLSKWNPNLAARGLVGRPLQNRLREAARGAFPHRVLLELGGALVDRCSSLQREAEMPVGITIASQLFVRDPIHETRVSFEGHWLNALFVLGRTYGVGIEAHGLPRREREDEPVSERSRAFLRFAPLSDLGVRSGLQLMLQWFRTLSSSQDASERSRAAHNLARSGWPGALSWMQRLAVTGGDEAAWEGLLIAAAHGRRVPMLLRPDALAHLMMLTERRLESAADGAAEGMERLLAAYRDVGCLHAQGPSLEEVFSASWEGLTAGAKALRLALLESLGCSQVSGLSRARAVAGDARAPVALRWQALHTAVRIASVRGVAAAPPEWPDARRMFEPFYSPAELAQAVALLWAAGIQPTAEWSEIDPEISNSSGELKTALMLWWLAADQPQVAAAYLIELLETDEIQIAIDALTRFEAEVSCDLLKLLDFARKCAEGPGQVFELERAGVLLGLQSADAFLSAFSREEQEEYLNETDFALWGAMGAWGDSRAASEARATLLAQLRGALSRGGDARRFGSLVRALEGTIDGLFRRGEDAIAGAFHGEIGLLTIRSPETGLARALGGGWPPPPQAHLRVLRASPAGLRIRELYGL
;
A
#
# COMPACT_ATOMS: atom_id res chain seq x y z
N MET A 1 -47.40 2.37 23.16
CA MET A 1 -46.00 2.58 22.73
C MET A 1 -45.32 1.23 22.67
N LYS A 2 -45.03 0.72 21.47
CA LYS A 2 -44.30 -0.53 21.27
C LYS A 2 -42.81 -0.20 21.27
N LEU A 3 -42.08 -0.57 22.33
CA LEU A 3 -40.62 -0.53 22.34
C LEU A 3 -40.10 -1.54 21.30
N PRO A 4 -39.13 -1.20 20.43
CA PRO A 4 -38.56 -2.15 19.48
C PRO A 4 -37.72 -3.21 20.20
N SER A 5 -38.24 -4.44 20.25
CA SER A 5 -37.79 -5.58 21.05
C SER A 5 -36.49 -6.27 20.61
N ALA A 6 -35.69 -5.70 19.70
CA ALA A 6 -34.54 -6.40 19.11
C ALA A 6 -33.20 -6.20 19.86
N ARG A 7 -33.10 -5.25 20.79
CA ARG A 7 -31.82 -4.88 21.44
C ARG A 7 -31.56 -5.51 22.82
N LEU A 8 -32.55 -6.16 23.45
CA LEU A 8 -32.43 -6.70 24.81
C LEU A 8 -31.86 -8.14 24.90
N LEU A 9 -31.51 -8.77 23.78
CA LEU A 9 -31.02 -10.17 23.75
C LEU A 9 -29.50 -10.34 23.92
N PHE A 10 -28.75 -9.26 24.18
CA PHE A 10 -27.26 -9.27 24.19
C PHE A 10 -26.58 -9.41 25.57
N LEU A 11 -27.29 -9.82 26.62
CA LEU A 11 -26.80 -9.77 28.02
C LEU A 11 -26.27 -11.10 28.61
N GLY A 12 -25.79 -12.03 27.78
CA GLY A 12 -25.27 -13.31 28.25
C GLY A 12 -23.76 -13.49 28.02
N LEU A 13 -23.01 -13.62 29.13
CA LEU A 13 -21.60 -14.09 29.23
C LEU A 13 -20.48 -13.12 28.82
N SER A 14 -20.07 -12.28 29.76
CA SER A 14 -18.72 -11.68 29.79
C SER A 14 -18.08 -11.91 31.16
N VAL A 15 -17.33 -13.01 31.30
CA VAL A 15 -16.42 -13.24 32.44
C VAL A 15 -15.06 -13.52 31.84
N LEU A 16 -14.11 -12.58 31.93
CA LEU A 16 -12.66 -12.83 32.05
C LEU A 16 -11.86 -11.50 32.18
N GLY A 17 -11.16 -11.38 33.32
CA GLY A 17 -10.05 -10.43 33.59
C GLY A 17 -10.49 -8.99 33.97
N GLY A 18 -10.24 -8.44 35.16
CA GLY A 18 -9.18 -8.73 36.12
C GLY A 18 -8.57 -7.43 36.66
N LEU A 19 -9.38 -6.45 37.03
CA LEU A 19 -9.04 -5.38 37.98
C LEU A 19 -10.12 -5.41 39.05
N ARG A 20 -9.72 -5.36 40.33
CA ARG A 20 -10.60 -5.41 41.51
C ARG A 20 -11.56 -4.21 41.52
N ALA A 21 -12.61 -4.26 40.70
CA ALA A 21 -13.81 -3.50 40.95
C ALA A 21 -14.44 -4.15 42.17
N THR A 22 -14.38 -3.47 43.32
CA THR A 22 -15.21 -3.80 44.47
C THR A 22 -16.65 -3.95 43.98
N ASP A 23 -17.28 -5.09 44.26
CA ASP A 23 -18.68 -5.35 43.91
C ASP A 23 -19.58 -4.29 44.54
N ALA A 24 -19.79 -3.20 43.81
CA ALA A 24 -20.80 -2.23 44.14
C ALA A 24 -22.14 -2.96 44.06
N ARG A 25 -22.83 -3.03 45.20
CA ARG A 25 -24.20 -3.55 45.21
C ARG A 25 -25.01 -2.73 44.21
N PRO A 26 -25.82 -3.35 43.33
CA PRO A 26 -26.61 -2.64 42.33
C PRO A 26 -27.42 -1.46 42.90
N ASP A 27 -27.88 -1.57 44.15
CA ASP A 27 -28.64 -0.53 44.85
C ASP A 27 -27.79 0.71 45.17
N GLU A 28 -26.49 0.55 45.42
CA GLU A 28 -25.62 1.68 45.74
C GLU A 28 -25.40 2.58 44.53
N LEU A 29 -25.19 2.00 43.34
CA LEU A 29 -25.05 2.81 42.13
C LEU A 29 -26.33 3.61 41.84
N ALA A 30 -27.51 2.99 41.99
CA ALA A 30 -28.79 3.68 41.80
C ALA A 30 -28.94 4.87 42.77
N ARG A 31 -28.59 4.67 44.06
CA ARG A 31 -28.58 5.77 45.05
C ARG A 31 -27.61 6.88 44.68
N GLN A 32 -26.43 6.54 44.15
CA GLN A 32 -25.42 7.52 43.79
C GLN A 32 -25.80 8.29 42.53
N LEU A 33 -26.43 7.65 41.54
CA LEU A 33 -27.01 8.33 40.38
C LEU A 33 -28.10 9.34 40.80
N GLN A 34 -28.99 8.98 41.74
CA GLN A 34 -29.97 9.92 42.28
C GLN A 34 -29.32 11.10 43.03
N ARG A 35 -28.20 10.86 43.72
CA ARG A 35 -27.45 11.90 44.44
C ARG A 35 -26.75 12.91 43.53
N LEU A 36 -26.69 12.68 42.21
CA LEU A 36 -26.25 13.69 41.25
C LEU A 36 -27.17 14.92 41.25
N ALA A 37 -28.43 14.78 41.67
CA ALA A 37 -29.39 15.88 41.82
C ALA A 37 -29.44 16.46 43.25
N ALA A 38 -28.53 16.07 44.16
CA ALA A 38 -28.59 16.52 45.55
C ALA A 38 -28.34 18.02 45.66
N GLY A 39 -29.06 18.73 46.53
CA GLY A 39 -28.93 20.19 46.68
C GLY A 39 -27.54 20.68 47.15
N ARG A 40 -26.75 19.82 47.81
CA ARG A 40 -25.39 20.15 48.30
C ARG A 40 -24.30 19.74 47.29
N ALA A 41 -23.45 20.68 46.90
CA ALA A 41 -22.38 20.47 45.92
C ALA A 41 -21.44 19.31 46.29
N GLU A 42 -21.00 19.23 47.56
CA GLU A 42 -20.13 18.14 48.02
C GLU A 42 -20.74 16.73 47.84
N VAL A 43 -22.07 16.62 47.98
CA VAL A 43 -22.77 15.34 47.80
C VAL A 43 -22.76 14.97 46.32
N ARG A 44 -23.02 15.94 45.43
CA ARG A 44 -22.96 15.75 43.98
C ARG A 44 -21.57 15.34 43.53
N ASP A 45 -20.52 15.99 44.04
CA ASP A 45 -19.14 15.70 43.65
C ASP A 45 -18.63 14.35 44.17
N ARG A 46 -19.11 13.90 45.34
CA ARG A 46 -18.85 12.53 45.83
C ARG A 46 -19.59 11.50 44.99
N ALA A 47 -20.85 11.76 44.65
CA ALA A 47 -21.64 10.90 43.79
C ALA A 47 -21.02 10.78 42.39
N GLU A 48 -20.59 11.90 41.80
CA GLU A 48 -19.94 11.95 40.50
C GLU A 48 -18.68 11.07 40.45
N ARG A 49 -17.79 11.21 41.46
CA ARG A 49 -16.60 10.35 41.59
C ARG A 49 -16.94 8.89 41.81
N TYR A 50 -17.98 8.61 42.60
CA TYR A 50 -18.42 7.24 42.83
C TYR A 50 -18.91 6.60 41.53
N VAL A 51 -19.82 7.28 40.80
CA VAL A 51 -20.37 6.77 39.55
C VAL A 51 -19.24 6.60 38.52
N ALA A 52 -18.31 7.57 38.41
CA ALA A 52 -17.16 7.45 37.51
C ALA A 52 -16.26 6.24 37.82
N GLY A 53 -16.20 5.75 39.07
CA GLY A 53 -15.45 4.56 39.42
C GLY A 53 -16.19 3.23 39.18
N HIS A 54 -17.52 3.24 39.20
CA HIS A 54 -18.35 2.04 39.32
C HIS A 54 -19.36 1.82 38.17
N LEU A 55 -19.46 2.74 37.22
CA LEU A 55 -20.37 2.63 36.08
C LEU A 55 -19.98 1.42 35.21
N ARG A 56 -20.97 0.69 34.68
CA ARG A 56 -20.77 -0.39 33.71
C ARG A 56 -21.73 -0.24 32.53
N ILE A 57 -21.51 -1.03 31.49
CA ILE A 57 -22.37 -0.99 30.30
C ILE A 57 -23.81 -1.44 30.62
N GLU A 58 -23.97 -2.38 31.55
CA GLU A 58 -25.26 -2.91 31.99
C GLU A 58 -26.10 -1.87 32.75
N ASP A 59 -25.48 -0.79 33.23
CA ASP A 59 -26.16 0.30 33.92
C ASP A 59 -26.82 1.30 32.95
N TYR A 60 -26.73 1.05 31.64
CA TYR A 60 -27.34 1.88 30.60
C TYR A 60 -28.81 2.24 30.89
N PRO A 61 -29.73 1.30 31.25
CA PRO A 61 -31.13 1.64 31.49
C PRO A 61 -31.32 2.64 32.65
N ARG A 62 -30.52 2.50 33.72
CA ARG A 62 -30.58 3.39 34.90
C ARG A 62 -30.02 4.77 34.59
N LEU A 63 -28.93 4.81 33.82
CA LEU A 63 -28.35 6.05 33.36
C LEU A 63 -29.32 6.81 32.45
N ALA A 64 -29.99 6.11 31.53
CA ALA A 64 -30.99 6.69 30.64
C ALA A 64 -32.21 7.24 31.39
N GLU A 65 -32.71 6.51 32.39
CA GLU A 65 -33.78 6.97 33.28
C GLU A 65 -33.39 8.27 33.99
N VAL A 66 -32.21 8.31 34.61
CA VAL A 66 -31.71 9.49 35.36
C VAL A 66 -31.43 10.67 34.43
N ALA A 67 -30.89 10.43 33.23
CA ALA A 67 -30.65 11.48 32.24
C ALA A 67 -31.96 12.10 31.72
N THR A 68 -33.02 11.29 31.57
CA THR A 68 -34.34 11.74 31.10
C THR A 68 -35.11 12.49 32.20
N ALA A 69 -35.05 12.01 33.45
CA ALA A 69 -35.73 12.64 34.58
C ALA A 69 -34.96 13.85 35.16
N GLY A 70 -33.64 13.88 35.00
CA GLY A 70 -32.76 14.92 35.53
C GLY A 70 -32.86 16.25 34.78
N ASP A 71 -32.38 17.31 35.43
CA ASP A 71 -32.23 18.63 34.82
C ASP A 71 -30.93 18.76 33.99
N ALA A 72 -30.64 19.96 33.51
CA ALA A 72 -29.43 20.21 32.73
C ALA A 72 -28.14 19.98 33.54
N GLU A 73 -28.12 20.27 34.85
CA GLU A 73 -26.93 20.05 35.69
C GLU A 73 -26.64 18.55 35.81
N VAL A 74 -27.67 17.73 36.09
CA VAL A 74 -27.52 16.28 36.18
C VAL A 74 -26.99 15.70 34.87
N ARG A 75 -27.52 16.15 33.73
CA ARG A 75 -27.07 15.70 32.40
C ARG A 75 -25.60 16.05 32.11
N THR A 76 -25.19 17.28 32.42
CA THR A 76 -23.77 17.68 32.28
C THR A 76 -22.85 16.87 33.20
N ARG A 77 -23.30 16.53 34.42
CA ARG A 77 -22.52 15.67 35.32
C ARG A 77 -22.41 14.24 34.78
N LEU A 78 -23.51 13.67 34.26
CA LEU A 78 -23.46 12.36 33.60
C LEU A 78 -22.52 12.37 32.40
N ALA A 79 -22.57 13.40 31.55
CA ALA A 79 -21.64 13.54 30.44
C ALA A 79 -20.17 13.61 30.91
N ARG A 80 -19.89 14.30 32.04
CA ARG A 80 -18.55 14.37 32.64
C ARG A 80 -18.08 13.02 33.20
N VAL A 81 -18.96 12.30 33.89
CA VAL A 81 -18.71 10.94 34.40
C VAL A 81 -18.32 10.01 33.27
N ILE A 82 -19.12 9.99 32.18
CA ILE A 82 -18.87 9.13 31.03
C ILE A 82 -17.56 9.54 30.34
N ALA A 83 -17.29 10.84 30.21
CA ALA A 83 -16.06 11.34 29.58
C ALA A 83 -14.78 11.18 30.43
N ALA A 84 -14.89 10.73 31.69
CA ALA A 84 -13.75 10.61 32.58
C ALA A 84 -12.74 9.54 32.10
N GLU A 85 -13.25 8.45 31.51
CA GLU A 85 -12.47 7.27 31.13
C GLU A 85 -12.94 6.65 29.80
N ASP A 86 -11.99 6.21 28.96
CA ASP A 86 -12.25 5.62 27.64
C ASP A 86 -13.06 4.30 27.70
N ARG A 87 -13.09 3.63 28.86
CA ARG A 87 -13.92 2.42 29.06
C ARG A 87 -15.42 2.70 28.93
N TYR A 88 -15.87 3.95 29.16
CA TYR A 88 -17.27 4.35 29.05
C TYR A 88 -17.67 4.86 27.67
N LEU A 89 -16.76 4.81 26.70
CA LEU A 89 -17.01 5.28 25.35
C LEU A 89 -18.20 4.56 24.69
N GLU A 90 -18.41 3.29 25.05
CA GLU A 90 -19.56 2.50 24.58
C GLU A 90 -20.89 3.07 25.05
N LEU A 91 -20.99 3.47 26.33
CA LEU A 91 -22.18 4.16 26.86
C LEU A 91 -22.41 5.49 26.15
N ALA A 92 -21.34 6.25 25.90
CA ALA A 92 -21.44 7.53 25.19
C ALA A 92 -21.96 7.34 23.76
N ALA A 93 -21.47 6.31 23.06
CA ALA A 93 -21.88 5.97 21.71
C ALA A 93 -23.33 5.45 21.64
N LEU A 94 -23.75 4.62 22.62
CA LEU A 94 -25.14 4.18 22.76
C LEU A 94 -26.09 5.36 22.98
N LEU A 95 -25.76 6.26 23.91
CA LEU A 95 -26.56 7.46 24.16
C LEU A 95 -26.65 8.35 22.92
N LEU A 96 -25.54 8.56 22.20
CA LEU A 96 -25.51 9.34 20.96
C LEU A 96 -26.40 8.72 19.84
N ALA A 97 -26.58 7.41 19.88
CA ALA A 97 -27.40 6.65 18.93
C ALA A 97 -28.91 6.67 19.25
N GLU A 98 -29.32 7.18 20.41
CA GLU A 98 -30.72 7.24 20.81
C GLU A 98 -31.52 8.28 20.01
N GLU A 99 -32.81 8.00 19.82
CA GLU A 99 -33.77 8.93 19.21
C GLU A 99 -34.20 10.04 20.18
N ASN A 100 -34.11 9.77 21.49
CA ASN A 100 -34.40 10.76 22.52
C ASN A 100 -33.28 11.83 22.53
N GLU A 101 -33.62 13.06 22.10
CA GLU A 101 -32.68 14.18 22.03
C GLU A 101 -31.97 14.49 23.35
N THR A 102 -32.62 14.21 24.49
CA THR A 102 -32.00 14.37 25.81
C THR A 102 -30.84 13.40 26.00
N LEU A 103 -31.05 12.12 25.73
CA LEU A 103 -30.00 11.09 25.83
C LEU A 103 -28.89 11.32 24.81
N LYS A 104 -29.29 11.61 23.57
CA LYS A 104 -28.37 11.96 22.48
C LYS A 104 -27.45 13.12 22.85
N SER A 105 -27.99 14.19 23.46
CA SER A 105 -27.20 15.33 23.92
C SER A 105 -26.16 14.95 24.99
N VAL A 106 -26.50 14.05 25.91
CA VAL A 106 -25.56 13.55 26.93
C VAL A 106 -24.43 12.75 26.28
N GLY A 107 -24.77 11.87 25.34
CA GLY A 107 -23.78 11.10 24.57
C GLY A 107 -22.85 11.99 23.74
N GLU A 108 -23.42 12.99 23.05
CA GLU A 108 -22.68 13.98 22.27
C GLU A 108 -21.72 14.81 23.14
N GLU A 109 -22.19 15.30 24.30
CA GLU A 109 -21.36 16.05 25.24
C GLU A 109 -20.23 15.19 25.80
N ALA A 110 -20.52 13.94 26.17
CA ALA A 110 -19.53 13.00 26.71
C ALA A 110 -18.42 12.68 25.69
N LEU A 111 -18.78 12.37 24.44
CA LEU A 111 -17.82 12.13 23.37
C LEU A 111 -17.03 13.40 23.04
N THR A 112 -17.68 14.56 23.02
CA THR A 112 -17.01 15.84 22.78
C THR A 112 -15.94 16.14 23.83
N ARG A 113 -16.24 15.92 25.11
CA ARG A 113 -15.26 16.07 26.20
C ARG A 113 -14.09 15.09 26.05
N SER A 114 -14.39 13.83 25.74
CA SER A 114 -13.37 12.78 25.55
C SER A 114 -12.44 13.09 24.37
N LEU A 115 -13.01 13.47 23.24
CA LEU A 115 -12.28 13.86 22.03
C LEU A 115 -11.46 15.13 22.23
N SER A 116 -11.97 16.10 22.98
CA SER A 116 -11.22 17.34 23.28
C SER A 116 -10.02 17.08 24.18
N LYS A 117 -10.12 16.15 25.13
CA LYS A 117 -8.99 15.67 25.95
C LYS A 117 -7.94 14.96 25.10
N TRP A 118 -8.38 14.20 24.09
CA TRP A 118 -7.48 13.53 23.15
C TRP A 118 -6.82 14.51 22.17
N ASN A 119 -7.59 15.36 21.50
CA ASN A 119 -7.06 16.39 20.61
C ASN A 119 -7.97 17.63 20.57
N PRO A 120 -7.59 18.75 21.22
CA PRO A 120 -8.41 19.96 21.25
C PRO A 120 -8.55 20.63 19.87
N ASN A 121 -7.64 20.36 18.93
CA ASN A 121 -7.69 20.95 17.59
C ASN A 121 -8.80 20.35 16.70
N LEU A 122 -9.48 19.29 17.14
CA LEU A 122 -10.60 18.69 16.40
C LEU A 122 -11.83 19.60 16.36
N ALA A 123 -11.99 20.51 17.32
CA ALA A 123 -13.08 21.47 17.32
C ALA A 123 -12.93 22.51 16.19
N ALA A 124 -11.71 22.74 15.72
CA ALA A 124 -11.44 23.66 14.63
C ALA A 124 -11.88 23.08 13.28
N ARG A 125 -12.24 23.96 12.33
CA ARG A 125 -12.50 23.57 10.93
C ARG A 125 -11.24 22.96 10.29
N GLY A 126 -11.45 22.03 9.36
CA GLY A 126 -10.37 21.39 8.61
C GLY A 126 -9.48 22.40 7.87
N LEU A 127 -8.17 22.12 7.84
CA LEU A 127 -7.21 22.88 7.03
C LEU A 127 -7.29 22.41 5.57
N VAL A 128 -7.39 23.35 4.63
CA VAL A 128 -7.47 23.09 3.18
C VAL A 128 -6.42 23.89 2.42
N GLY A 129 -6.16 23.52 1.17
CA GLY A 129 -5.33 24.32 0.24
C GLY A 129 -3.90 24.59 0.72
N ARG A 130 -3.45 25.85 0.60
CA ARG A 130 -2.08 26.25 0.93
C ARG A 130 -1.72 26.08 2.42
N PRO A 131 -2.58 26.46 3.39
CA PRO A 131 -2.34 26.15 4.81
C PRO A 131 -2.10 24.67 5.08
N LEU A 132 -2.88 23.78 4.47
CA LEU A 132 -2.69 22.33 4.57
C LEU A 132 -1.33 21.91 4.03
N GLN A 133 -0.99 22.32 2.81
CA GLN A 133 0.28 21.98 2.17
C GLN A 133 1.48 22.39 3.02
N ASN A 134 1.46 23.60 3.58
CA ASN A 134 2.55 24.08 4.42
C ASN A 134 2.70 23.22 5.68
N ARG A 135 1.59 22.86 6.34
CA ARG A 135 1.61 22.00 7.54
C ARG A 135 2.09 20.59 7.24
N LEU A 136 1.67 20.00 6.12
CA LEU A 136 2.13 18.68 5.75
C LEU A 136 3.60 18.67 5.34
N ARG A 137 4.10 19.73 4.67
CA ARG A 137 5.54 19.89 4.41
C ARG A 137 6.33 19.99 5.72
N GLU A 138 5.84 20.75 6.70
CA GLU A 138 6.46 20.82 8.02
C GLU A 138 6.47 19.46 8.72
N ALA A 139 5.35 18.73 8.72
CA ALA A 139 5.28 17.38 9.28
C ALA A 139 6.21 16.39 8.54
N ALA A 140 6.38 16.55 7.23
CA ALA A 140 7.26 15.73 6.41
C ALA A 140 8.75 16.01 6.66
N ARG A 141 9.14 17.19 7.16
CA ARG A 141 10.57 17.52 7.43
C ARG A 141 11.21 16.62 8.49
N GLY A 142 10.41 16.06 9.40
CA GLY A 142 10.87 15.15 10.45
C GLY A 142 10.69 13.66 10.11
N ALA A 143 9.99 13.34 9.02
CA ALA A 143 9.83 11.98 8.53
C ALA A 143 10.91 11.69 7.48
N PHE A 144 11.43 10.46 7.44
CA PHE A 144 12.33 10.05 6.37
C PHE A 144 11.63 10.26 5.02
N PRO A 145 12.32 10.75 3.97
CA PRO A 145 11.72 10.95 2.67
C PRO A 145 11.43 9.59 2.04
N HIS A 146 10.22 9.05 2.28
CA HIS A 146 9.73 7.87 1.59
C HIS A 146 9.26 8.29 0.19
N ARG A 147 10.02 7.84 -0.83
CA ARG A 147 9.50 7.73 -2.19
C ARG A 147 8.51 6.57 -2.19
N VAL A 148 7.34 6.81 -2.75
CA VAL A 148 6.31 5.80 -2.98
C VAL A 148 6.14 5.59 -4.47
N LEU A 149 5.83 4.35 -4.85
CA LEU A 149 5.43 3.98 -6.19
C LEU A 149 3.95 3.64 -6.14
N LEU A 150 3.11 4.53 -6.64
CA LEU A 150 1.66 4.43 -6.54
C LEU A 150 1.02 4.26 -7.92
N GLU A 151 0.44 3.09 -8.17
CA GLU A 151 -0.44 2.86 -9.32
C GLU A 151 -1.75 3.65 -9.15
N LEU A 152 -2.12 4.52 -10.10
CA LEU A 152 -3.26 5.44 -9.95
C LEU A 152 -4.63 4.87 -10.43
N GLY A 153 -4.72 3.59 -10.80
CA GLY A 153 -5.97 2.96 -11.28
C GLY A 153 -6.84 2.34 -10.17
N GLY A 154 -8.13 2.10 -10.40
CA GLY A 154 -9.03 1.45 -9.41
C GLY A 154 -9.60 2.40 -8.34
N ALA A 155 -10.21 1.88 -7.28
CA ALA A 155 -10.95 2.70 -6.32
C ALA A 155 -10.04 3.56 -5.42
N LEU A 156 -10.49 4.78 -5.10
CA LEU A 156 -9.74 5.71 -4.26
C LEU A 156 -9.37 5.13 -2.88
N VAL A 157 -10.26 4.32 -2.28
CA VAL A 157 -10.03 3.72 -0.96
C VAL A 157 -8.82 2.80 -0.94
N ASP A 158 -8.61 2.03 -2.00
CA ASP A 158 -7.48 1.11 -2.14
C ASP A 158 -6.17 1.86 -2.29
N ARG A 159 -6.21 2.98 -3.02
CA ARG A 159 -5.04 3.85 -3.24
C ARG A 159 -4.64 4.65 -2.03
N CYS A 160 -5.61 5.16 -1.27
CA CYS A 160 -5.33 5.75 0.03
C CYS A 160 -4.74 4.71 0.99
N SER A 161 -5.25 3.47 0.99
CA SER A 161 -4.72 2.40 1.84
C SER A 161 -3.29 2.03 1.44
N SER A 162 -3.02 1.84 0.15
CA SER A 162 -1.68 1.53 -0.37
C SER A 162 -0.69 2.63 -0.05
N LEU A 163 -1.06 3.90 -0.30
CA LEU A 163 -0.23 5.04 0.05
C LEU A 163 0.08 5.10 1.55
N GLN A 164 -0.91 4.88 2.42
CA GLN A 164 -0.69 4.94 3.87
C GLN A 164 0.20 3.78 4.37
N ARG A 165 0.13 2.60 3.74
CA ARG A 165 1.03 1.46 4.01
C ARG A 165 2.46 1.74 3.56
N GLU A 166 2.65 2.23 2.34
CA GLU A 166 3.98 2.41 1.74
C GLU A 166 4.74 3.62 2.27
N ALA A 167 4.03 4.69 2.65
CA ALA A 167 4.64 5.95 3.05
C ALA A 167 4.88 6.11 4.55
N GLU A 168 4.45 5.15 5.39
CA GLU A 168 4.49 5.24 6.86
C GLU A 168 4.02 6.61 7.41
N MET A 169 2.91 7.11 6.87
CA MET A 169 2.51 8.50 7.09
C MET A 169 2.26 8.83 8.57
N PRO A 170 2.66 10.02 9.04
CA PRO A 170 2.42 10.43 10.42
C PRO A 170 0.93 10.70 10.73
N VAL A 171 0.10 10.78 9.70
CA VAL A 171 -1.35 11.05 9.76
C VAL A 171 -2.12 9.98 9.01
N GLY A 172 -3.26 9.54 9.56
CA GLY A 172 -4.13 8.58 8.88
C GLY A 172 -4.99 9.23 7.80
N ILE A 173 -5.41 8.47 6.79
CA ILE A 173 -6.21 8.96 5.65
C ILE A 173 -7.66 8.46 5.73
N THR A 174 -8.59 9.31 6.14
CA THR A 174 -10.03 9.04 6.10
C THR A 174 -10.66 9.41 4.75
N ILE A 175 -11.81 8.83 4.44
CA ILE A 175 -12.54 9.05 3.18
C ILE A 175 -14.00 9.33 3.49
N ALA A 176 -14.58 10.35 2.85
CA ALA A 176 -16.01 10.62 2.93
C ALA A 176 -16.81 9.44 2.35
N SER A 177 -17.93 9.05 2.98
CA SER A 177 -18.67 7.81 2.66
C SER A 177 -19.07 7.72 1.18
N GLN A 178 -19.41 8.86 0.56
CA GLN A 178 -19.78 8.99 -0.85
C GLN A 178 -18.62 8.80 -1.85
N LEU A 179 -17.37 8.67 -1.39
CA LEU A 179 -16.18 8.51 -2.24
C LEU A 179 -15.54 7.12 -2.17
N PHE A 180 -16.10 6.18 -1.42
CA PHE A 180 -15.48 4.85 -1.24
C PHE A 180 -15.34 4.05 -2.54
N VAL A 181 -16.33 4.17 -3.44
CA VAL A 181 -16.34 3.50 -4.76
C VAL A 181 -15.95 4.44 -5.90
N ARG A 182 -15.22 5.52 -5.59
CA ARG A 182 -14.85 6.54 -6.57
C ARG A 182 -13.72 6.01 -7.46
N ASP A 183 -14.00 5.88 -8.74
CA ASP A 183 -13.02 5.61 -9.80
C ASP A 183 -12.29 6.89 -10.26
N PRO A 184 -11.11 6.76 -10.89
CA PRO A 184 -10.38 7.91 -11.41
C PRO A 184 -11.17 8.61 -12.53
N ILE A 185 -10.99 9.93 -12.69
CA ILE A 185 -11.65 10.71 -13.77
C ILE A 185 -11.20 10.23 -15.15
N HIS A 186 -9.98 9.68 -15.24
CA HIS A 186 -9.39 9.17 -16.46
C HIS A 186 -8.91 7.73 -16.23
N GLU A 187 -9.25 6.81 -17.14
CA GLU A 187 -8.90 5.38 -17.10
C GLU A 187 -7.39 5.08 -17.28
N THR A 188 -6.53 6.07 -17.11
CA THR A 188 -5.09 5.92 -17.28
C THR A 188 -4.48 5.18 -16.09
N ARG A 189 -4.00 3.94 -16.33
CA ARG A 189 -3.03 3.25 -15.47
C ARG A 189 -1.70 4.00 -15.57
N VAL A 190 -1.55 5.02 -14.73
CA VAL A 190 -0.31 5.78 -14.58
C VAL A 190 0.27 5.42 -13.22
N SER A 191 1.52 4.97 -13.23
CA SER A 191 2.32 4.82 -12.02
C SER A 191 2.88 6.20 -11.64
N PHE A 192 2.73 6.59 -10.38
CA PHE A 192 3.37 7.77 -9.81
C PHE A 192 4.54 7.33 -8.93
N GLU A 193 5.75 7.79 -9.22
CA GLU A 193 6.88 7.62 -8.31
C GLU A 193 7.31 8.97 -7.71
N GLY A 194 7.34 9.07 -6.39
CA GLY A 194 7.82 10.28 -5.73
C GLY A 194 7.46 10.40 -4.26
N HIS A 195 7.65 11.59 -3.70
CA HIS A 195 7.37 11.82 -2.28
C HIS A 195 5.86 11.65 -1.96
N TRP A 196 5.51 10.97 -0.87
CA TRP A 196 4.11 10.67 -0.49
C TRP A 196 3.19 11.90 -0.46
N LEU A 197 3.71 13.05 -0.03
CA LEU A 197 2.96 14.31 -0.04
C LEU A 197 2.49 14.68 -1.46
N ASN A 198 3.32 14.47 -2.47
CA ASN A 198 2.94 14.72 -3.85
C ASN A 198 1.94 13.66 -4.31
N ALA A 199 2.13 12.39 -3.93
CA ALA A 199 1.20 11.30 -4.21
C ALA A 199 -0.21 11.62 -3.70
N LEU A 200 -0.35 12.20 -2.50
CA LEU A 200 -1.66 12.65 -1.98
C LEU A 200 -2.36 13.64 -2.92
N PHE A 201 -1.65 14.69 -3.35
CA PHE A 201 -2.25 15.71 -4.22
C PHE A 201 -2.47 15.20 -5.65
N VAL A 202 -1.66 14.25 -6.11
CA VAL A 202 -1.90 13.52 -7.36
C VAL A 202 -3.20 12.73 -7.24
N LEU A 203 -3.39 11.94 -6.17
CA LEU A 203 -4.66 11.25 -5.91
C LEU A 203 -5.85 12.22 -5.88
N GLY A 204 -5.74 13.34 -5.17
CA GLY A 204 -6.80 14.34 -5.13
C GLY A 204 -7.23 14.80 -6.53
N ARG A 205 -6.26 15.10 -7.39
CA ARG A 205 -6.52 15.51 -8.79
C ARG A 205 -7.07 14.37 -9.64
N THR A 206 -6.47 13.19 -9.58
CA THR A 206 -6.86 12.01 -10.38
C THR A 206 -8.33 11.63 -10.15
N TYR A 207 -8.82 11.75 -8.91
CA TYR A 207 -10.18 11.36 -8.54
C TYR A 207 -11.17 12.54 -8.47
N GLY A 208 -10.69 13.77 -8.66
CA GLY A 208 -11.51 14.99 -8.61
C GLY A 208 -12.04 15.31 -7.22
N VAL A 209 -11.22 15.09 -6.20
CA VAL A 209 -11.59 15.21 -4.79
C VAL A 209 -10.64 16.16 -4.07
N GLY A 210 -11.14 16.78 -3.02
CA GLY A 210 -10.38 17.64 -2.15
C GLY A 210 -9.75 16.89 -0.98
N ILE A 211 -8.76 17.53 -0.36
CA ILE A 211 -8.08 17.03 0.84
C ILE A 211 -8.18 18.10 1.92
N GLU A 212 -8.61 17.70 3.10
CA GLU A 212 -8.56 18.51 4.32
C GLU A 212 -7.85 17.77 5.47
N ALA A 213 -7.29 18.50 6.42
CA ALA A 213 -6.71 17.92 7.63
C ALA A 213 -7.43 18.39 8.89
N HIS A 214 -7.65 17.46 9.81
CA HIS A 214 -8.28 17.70 11.11
C HIS A 214 -7.33 17.37 12.24
N GLY A 215 -7.40 18.15 13.32
CA GLY A 215 -6.59 17.91 14.51
C GLY A 215 -5.11 18.34 14.40
N LEU A 216 -4.71 18.98 13.30
CA LEU A 216 -3.38 19.61 13.20
C LEU A 216 -3.35 20.90 14.03
N PRO A 217 -2.28 21.16 14.79
CA PRO A 217 -2.15 22.41 15.54
C PRO A 217 -2.09 23.60 14.58
N ARG A 218 -2.92 24.60 14.85
CA ARG A 218 -2.81 25.91 14.22
C ARG A 218 -1.78 26.69 15.04
N ARG A 219 -0.50 26.69 14.65
CA ARG A 219 0.52 27.44 15.41
C ARG A 219 0.03 28.87 15.64
N GLU A 220 -0.07 29.25 16.91
CA GLU A 220 -0.05 30.65 17.34
C GLU A 220 1.39 31.11 17.62
N ARG A 221 2.34 30.17 17.83
CA ARG A 221 3.77 30.43 18.06
C ARG A 221 4.67 29.48 17.26
N GLU A 222 5.76 30.01 16.71
CA GLU A 222 6.70 29.27 15.83
C GLU A 222 7.53 28.20 16.55
N ASP A 223 7.68 28.29 17.88
CA ASP A 223 8.63 27.48 18.64
C ASP A 223 8.08 26.17 19.22
N GLU A 224 6.78 25.90 19.09
CA GLU A 224 6.21 24.66 19.64
C GLU A 224 6.57 23.48 18.73
N PRO A 225 7.32 22.47 19.22
CA PRO A 225 7.68 21.31 18.44
C PRO A 225 6.42 20.50 18.11
N VAL A 226 6.28 20.11 16.84
CA VAL A 226 5.21 19.21 16.42
C VAL A 226 5.49 17.86 17.10
N SER A 227 4.73 17.52 18.15
CA SER A 227 4.91 16.25 18.86
C SER A 227 4.83 15.08 17.87
N GLU A 228 5.74 14.10 18.01
CA GLU A 228 6.06 13.01 17.05
C GLU A 228 4.89 12.12 16.61
N ARG A 229 3.68 12.27 17.16
CA ARG A 229 2.46 11.65 16.63
C ARG A 229 1.34 12.68 16.67
N SER A 230 1.22 13.46 15.59
CA SER A 230 0.08 14.33 15.43
C SER A 230 -1.18 13.46 15.50
N ARG A 231 -2.06 13.76 16.47
CA ARG A 231 -3.35 13.05 16.70
C ARG A 231 -4.37 13.48 15.64
N ALA A 232 -3.91 13.57 14.40
CA ALA A 232 -4.55 14.22 13.28
C ALA A 232 -4.85 13.19 12.18
N PHE A 233 -5.82 13.52 11.34
CA PHE A 233 -6.14 12.73 10.17
C PHE A 233 -6.40 13.62 8.96
N LEU A 234 -6.07 13.10 7.79
CA LEU A 234 -6.45 13.64 6.50
C LEU A 234 -7.81 13.10 6.11
N ARG A 235 -8.57 13.87 5.36
CA ARG A 235 -9.84 13.45 4.80
C ARG A 235 -9.91 13.80 3.32
N PHE A 236 -10.16 12.79 2.51
CA PHE A 236 -10.60 12.96 1.12
C PHE A 236 -12.11 13.18 1.09
N ALA A 237 -12.55 14.28 0.49
CA ALA A 237 -13.96 14.67 0.43
C ALA A 237 -14.29 15.40 -0.89
N PRO A 238 -15.57 15.44 -1.32
CA PRO A 238 -15.97 16.30 -2.43
C PRO A 238 -15.56 17.75 -2.16
N LEU A 239 -15.20 18.49 -3.21
CA LEU A 239 -14.77 19.89 -3.09
C LEU A 239 -15.78 20.77 -2.35
N SER A 240 -17.08 20.47 -2.49
CA SER A 240 -18.18 21.18 -1.83
C SER A 240 -18.27 20.95 -0.31
N ASP A 241 -17.61 19.92 0.23
CA ASP A 241 -17.67 19.54 1.65
C ASP A 241 -16.39 19.95 2.42
N LEU A 242 -15.39 20.51 1.73
CA LEU A 242 -14.12 20.89 2.35
C LEU A 242 -14.29 22.06 3.32
N GLY A 243 -13.72 21.92 4.52
CA GLY A 243 -13.72 22.96 5.55
C GLY A 243 -15.09 23.27 6.16
N VAL A 244 -16.14 22.52 5.78
CA VAL A 244 -17.51 22.71 6.28
C VAL A 244 -17.66 22.16 7.69
N ARG A 245 -17.15 20.95 7.93
CA ARG A 245 -17.25 20.24 9.21
C ARG A 245 -15.96 20.33 10.01
N SER A 246 -16.08 20.29 11.33
CA SER A 246 -14.92 20.07 12.21
C SER A 246 -14.60 18.58 12.34
N GLY A 247 -13.36 18.27 12.73
CA GLY A 247 -12.95 16.88 12.99
C GLY A 247 -13.81 16.23 14.08
N LEU A 248 -14.21 17.02 15.08
CA LEU A 248 -15.12 16.61 16.14
C LEU A 248 -16.48 16.14 15.59
N GLN A 249 -17.10 16.94 14.71
CA GLN A 249 -18.38 16.60 14.10
C GLN A 249 -18.30 15.32 13.26
N LEU A 250 -17.19 15.13 12.53
CA LEU A 250 -16.95 13.94 11.74
C LEU A 250 -16.84 12.69 12.62
N MET A 251 -16.08 12.78 13.71
CA MET A 251 -15.93 11.65 14.64
C MET A 251 -17.26 11.29 15.31
N LEU A 252 -18.02 12.27 15.81
CA LEU A 252 -19.35 12.05 16.36
C LEU A 252 -20.27 11.35 15.35
N GLN A 253 -20.25 11.80 14.09
CA GLN A 253 -21.01 11.14 13.02
C GLN A 253 -20.59 9.66 12.87
N TRP A 254 -19.28 9.35 12.85
CA TRP A 254 -18.82 7.97 12.72
C TRP A 254 -19.20 7.10 13.92
N PHE A 255 -19.12 7.61 15.15
CA PHE A 255 -19.60 6.89 16.34
C PHE A 255 -21.09 6.56 16.24
N ARG A 256 -21.90 7.54 15.84
CA ARG A 256 -23.33 7.35 15.64
C ARG A 256 -23.61 6.31 14.57
N THR A 257 -23.01 6.45 13.39
CA THR A 257 -23.19 5.52 12.26
C THR A 257 -22.81 4.09 12.64
N LEU A 258 -21.66 3.88 13.29
CA LEU A 258 -21.22 2.54 13.70
C LEU A 258 -22.17 1.93 14.76
N SER A 259 -22.71 2.75 15.67
CA SER A 259 -23.60 2.27 16.73
C SER A 259 -25.03 2.01 16.27
N SER A 260 -25.54 2.81 15.33
CA SER A 260 -26.98 2.89 15.04
C SER A 260 -27.37 2.47 13.62
N SER A 261 -26.47 2.51 12.64
CA SER A 261 -26.85 2.20 11.26
C SER A 261 -27.18 0.71 11.12
N GLN A 262 -28.19 0.41 10.31
CA GLN A 262 -28.54 -0.94 9.89
C GLN A 262 -27.79 -1.34 8.61
N ASP A 263 -27.23 -0.37 7.89
CA ASP A 263 -26.45 -0.63 6.68
C ASP A 263 -25.02 -1.05 7.06
N ALA A 264 -24.69 -2.31 6.80
CA ALA A 264 -23.37 -2.88 7.05
C ALA A 264 -22.24 -2.12 6.35
N SER A 265 -22.47 -1.60 5.14
CA SER A 265 -21.48 -0.82 4.39
C SER A 265 -21.23 0.53 5.04
N GLU A 266 -22.26 1.23 5.51
CA GLU A 266 -22.08 2.48 6.27
C GLU A 266 -21.33 2.26 7.58
N ARG A 267 -21.67 1.21 8.33
CA ARG A 267 -20.97 0.84 9.57
C ARG A 267 -19.50 0.53 9.31
N SER A 268 -19.21 -0.29 8.30
CA SER A 268 -17.84 -0.63 7.89
C SER A 268 -17.04 0.65 7.59
N ARG A 269 -17.57 1.55 6.74
CA ARG A 269 -16.93 2.84 6.43
C ARG A 269 -16.70 3.72 7.67
N ALA A 270 -17.65 3.74 8.60
CA ALA A 270 -17.49 4.46 9.87
C ALA A 270 -16.38 3.85 10.74
N ALA A 271 -16.32 2.52 10.86
CA ALA A 271 -15.27 1.81 11.57
C ALA A 271 -13.89 2.03 10.93
N HIS A 272 -13.80 2.02 9.60
CA HIS A 272 -12.57 2.34 8.86
C HIS A 272 -12.07 3.75 9.18
N ASN A 273 -12.95 4.75 9.14
CA ASN A 273 -12.58 6.13 9.45
C ASN A 273 -12.18 6.31 10.93
N LEU A 274 -12.88 5.66 11.86
CA LEU A 274 -12.51 5.66 13.27
C LEU A 274 -11.14 5.01 13.50
N ALA A 275 -10.85 3.88 12.83
CA ALA A 275 -9.56 3.22 12.89
C ALA A 275 -8.43 4.11 12.38
N ARG A 276 -8.63 4.76 11.23
CA ARG A 276 -7.64 5.65 10.60
C ARG A 276 -7.44 6.96 11.36
N SER A 277 -8.41 7.40 12.18
CA SER A 277 -8.22 8.53 13.11
C SER A 277 -7.11 8.26 14.13
N GLY A 278 -6.84 6.99 14.45
CA GLY A 278 -5.83 6.59 15.42
C GLY A 278 -6.18 6.88 16.88
N TRP A 279 -7.44 7.22 17.20
CA TRP A 279 -7.85 7.46 18.58
C TRP A 279 -7.89 6.14 19.40
N PRO A 280 -7.10 5.99 20.48
CA PRO A 280 -7.08 4.74 21.24
C PRO A 280 -8.43 4.35 21.87
N GLY A 281 -9.24 5.34 22.28
CA GLY A 281 -10.58 5.10 22.81
C GLY A 281 -11.50 4.42 21.79
N ALA A 282 -11.47 4.89 20.53
CA ALA A 282 -12.23 4.28 19.44
C ALA A 282 -11.79 2.83 19.19
N LEU A 283 -10.48 2.56 19.18
CA LEU A 283 -9.95 1.21 18.98
C LEU A 283 -10.35 0.27 20.13
N SER A 284 -10.26 0.73 21.38
CA SER A 284 -10.69 -0.05 22.55
C SER A 284 -12.18 -0.38 22.52
N TRP A 285 -13.01 0.57 22.06
CA TRP A 285 -14.44 0.33 21.90
C TRP A 285 -14.75 -0.67 20.78
N MET A 286 -14.12 -0.53 19.60
CA MET A 286 -14.26 -1.50 18.52
C MET A 286 -13.81 -2.91 18.94
N GLN A 287 -12.77 -3.02 19.76
CA GLN A 287 -12.36 -4.31 20.34
C GLN A 287 -13.48 -4.96 21.16
N ARG A 288 -14.20 -4.19 21.98
CA ARG A 288 -15.34 -4.71 22.72
C ARG A 288 -16.46 -5.14 21.79
N LEU A 289 -16.87 -4.30 20.83
CA LEU A 289 -17.90 -4.63 19.84
C LEU A 289 -17.59 -5.92 19.08
N ALA A 290 -16.34 -6.08 18.66
CA ALA A 290 -15.87 -7.27 17.96
C ALA A 290 -15.94 -8.54 18.83
N VAL A 291 -15.55 -8.46 20.11
CA VAL A 291 -15.50 -9.62 21.02
C VAL A 291 -16.86 -9.99 21.58
N THR A 292 -17.63 -9.02 22.06
CA THR A 292 -18.92 -9.28 22.72
C THR A 292 -20.05 -9.45 21.71
N GLY A 293 -20.00 -8.68 20.61
CA GLY A 293 -21.06 -8.62 19.61
C GLY A 293 -20.78 -9.42 18.34
N GLY A 294 -19.53 -9.84 18.10
CA GLY A 294 -19.13 -10.38 16.79
C GLY A 294 -19.28 -9.35 15.66
N ASP A 295 -19.14 -8.06 15.97
CA ASP A 295 -19.38 -6.99 14.99
C ASP A 295 -18.31 -6.99 13.88
N GLU A 296 -18.69 -7.39 12.67
CA GLU A 296 -17.79 -7.47 11.52
C GLU A 296 -17.20 -6.11 11.11
N ALA A 297 -17.97 -5.02 11.20
CA ALA A 297 -17.47 -3.68 10.87
C ALA A 297 -16.37 -3.26 11.85
N ALA A 298 -16.54 -3.57 13.14
CA ALA A 298 -15.52 -3.35 14.15
C ALA A 298 -14.25 -4.18 13.87
N TRP A 299 -14.38 -5.45 13.50
CA TRP A 299 -13.25 -6.28 13.08
C TRP A 299 -12.47 -5.68 11.89
N GLU A 300 -13.17 -5.21 10.86
CA GLU A 300 -12.54 -4.56 9.71
C GLU A 300 -11.80 -3.28 10.10
N GLY A 301 -12.41 -2.44 10.95
CA GLY A 301 -11.75 -1.25 11.49
C GLY A 301 -10.46 -1.61 12.23
N LEU A 302 -10.48 -2.66 13.06
CA LEU A 302 -9.30 -3.10 13.81
C LEU A 302 -8.19 -3.66 12.92
N LEU A 303 -8.53 -4.42 11.87
CA LEU A 303 -7.57 -4.86 10.86
C LEU A 303 -6.92 -3.67 10.16
N ILE A 304 -7.72 -2.65 9.79
CA ILE A 304 -7.18 -1.42 9.20
C ILE A 304 -6.27 -0.70 10.18
N ALA A 305 -6.63 -0.57 11.46
CA ALA A 305 -5.75 0.05 12.45
C ALA A 305 -4.41 -0.68 12.53
N ALA A 306 -4.43 -2.01 12.60
CA ALA A 306 -3.23 -2.85 12.67
C ALA A 306 -2.36 -2.77 11.41
N ALA A 307 -2.97 -2.79 10.22
CA ALA A 307 -2.28 -2.63 8.94
C ALA A 307 -1.57 -1.28 8.77
N HIS A 308 -1.84 -0.31 9.66
CA HIS A 308 -1.16 0.98 9.73
C HIS A 308 -0.28 1.11 10.97
N GLY A 309 0.26 -0.02 11.47
CA GLY A 309 1.18 -0.08 12.60
C GLY A 309 0.57 0.29 13.95
N ARG A 310 -0.77 0.38 14.08
CA ARG A 310 -1.40 0.64 15.38
C ARG A 310 -1.46 -0.66 16.18
N ARG A 311 -1.09 -0.57 17.46
CA ARG A 311 -1.17 -1.72 18.36
C ARG A 311 -2.64 -2.04 18.66
N VAL A 312 -3.07 -3.22 18.23
CA VAL A 312 -4.38 -3.79 18.53
C VAL A 312 -4.17 -5.10 19.30
N PRO A 313 -4.04 -5.06 20.64
CA PRO A 313 -3.67 -6.23 21.43
C PRO A 313 -4.62 -7.43 21.26
N MET A 314 -5.88 -7.16 20.91
CA MET A 314 -6.86 -8.20 20.67
C MET A 314 -6.53 -9.11 19.48
N LEU A 315 -5.87 -8.58 18.44
CA LEU A 315 -5.47 -9.37 17.26
C LEU A 315 -4.37 -10.37 17.58
N LEU A 316 -3.68 -10.20 18.72
CA LEU A 316 -2.70 -11.16 19.22
C LEU A 316 -3.34 -12.39 19.86
N ARG A 317 -4.66 -12.38 20.13
CA ARG A 317 -5.32 -13.52 20.77
C ARG A 317 -5.64 -14.62 19.74
N PRO A 318 -5.48 -15.91 20.06
CA PRO A 318 -5.65 -16.99 19.08
C PRO A 318 -7.11 -17.17 18.65
N ASP A 319 -8.05 -16.92 19.57
CA ASP A 319 -9.49 -16.95 19.32
C ASP A 319 -9.94 -15.84 18.36
N ALA A 320 -9.41 -14.63 18.56
CA ALA A 320 -9.61 -13.50 17.67
C ALA A 320 -9.09 -13.77 16.25
N LEU A 321 -7.86 -14.29 16.14
CA LEU A 321 -7.26 -14.64 14.88
C LEU A 321 -8.04 -15.76 14.16
N ALA A 322 -8.39 -16.84 14.87
CA ALA A 322 -9.17 -17.94 14.29
C ALA A 322 -10.52 -17.44 13.73
N HIS A 323 -11.18 -16.52 14.43
CA HIS A 323 -12.41 -15.90 13.97
C HIS A 323 -12.19 -15.04 12.71
N LEU A 324 -11.18 -14.18 12.70
CA LEU A 324 -10.83 -13.36 11.53
C LEU A 324 -10.47 -14.20 10.31
N MET A 325 -9.74 -15.29 10.51
CA MET A 325 -9.42 -16.24 9.45
C MET A 325 -10.70 -16.85 8.88
N MET A 326 -11.59 -17.36 9.74
CA MET A 326 -12.87 -17.92 9.30
C MET A 326 -13.71 -16.89 8.51
N LEU A 327 -13.79 -15.64 8.96
CA LEU A 327 -14.50 -14.58 8.23
C LEU A 327 -13.87 -14.31 6.86
N THR A 328 -12.54 -14.25 6.79
CA THR A 328 -11.81 -14.00 5.54
C THR A 328 -11.94 -15.18 4.57
N GLU A 329 -11.84 -16.41 5.07
CA GLU A 329 -12.01 -17.65 4.30
C GLU A 329 -13.42 -17.72 3.70
N ARG A 330 -14.47 -17.41 4.47
CA ARG A 330 -15.85 -17.35 3.96
C ARG A 330 -16.02 -16.33 2.84
N ARG A 331 -15.37 -15.17 2.93
CA ARG A 331 -15.42 -14.13 1.89
C ARG A 331 -14.69 -14.54 0.61
N LEU A 332 -13.56 -15.25 0.75
CA LEU A 332 -12.84 -15.85 -0.37
C LEU A 332 -13.68 -16.93 -1.06
N GLU A 333 -14.37 -17.77 -0.28
CA GLU A 333 -15.23 -18.84 -0.79
C GLU A 333 -16.45 -18.30 -1.55
N SER A 334 -17.04 -17.20 -1.09
CA SER A 334 -18.18 -16.59 -1.76
C SER A 334 -17.80 -15.83 -3.04
N ALA A 335 -16.52 -15.80 -3.42
CA ALA A 335 -15.98 -14.96 -4.51
C ALA A 335 -16.51 -13.52 -4.43
N ALA A 336 -16.70 -13.01 -3.21
CA ALA A 336 -17.29 -11.70 -3.02
C ALA A 336 -16.32 -10.62 -3.53
N ASP A 337 -16.87 -9.58 -4.16
CA ASP A 337 -16.09 -8.39 -4.53
C ASP A 337 -15.30 -7.90 -3.31
N GLY A 338 -13.98 -7.71 -3.48
CA GLY A 338 -13.08 -7.26 -2.41
C GLY A 338 -12.46 -8.37 -1.55
N ALA A 339 -12.65 -9.66 -1.85
CA ALA A 339 -12.01 -10.74 -1.08
C ALA A 339 -10.46 -10.68 -1.12
N ALA A 340 -9.88 -10.36 -2.28
CA ALA A 340 -8.44 -10.14 -2.43
C ALA A 340 -7.93 -8.96 -1.58
N GLU A 341 -8.70 -7.87 -1.54
CA GLU A 341 -8.38 -6.68 -0.74
C GLU A 341 -8.48 -7.00 0.78
N GLY A 342 -9.49 -7.76 1.18
CA GLY A 342 -9.62 -8.27 2.55
C GLY A 342 -8.44 -9.15 2.96
N MET A 343 -7.97 -10.01 2.06
CA MET A 343 -6.75 -10.80 2.25
C MET A 343 -5.52 -9.91 2.42
N GLU A 344 -5.30 -8.94 1.53
CA GLU A 344 -4.19 -8.00 1.65
C GLU A 344 -4.20 -7.21 2.95
N ARG A 345 -5.39 -6.76 3.39
CA ARG A 345 -5.56 -6.05 4.67
C ARG A 345 -5.20 -6.94 5.86
N LEU A 346 -5.64 -8.19 5.84
CA LEU A 346 -5.29 -9.17 6.87
C LEU A 346 -3.78 -9.44 6.89
N LEU A 347 -3.17 -9.66 5.72
CA LEU A 347 -1.72 -9.88 5.60
C LEU A 347 -0.91 -8.68 6.10
N ALA A 348 -1.31 -7.46 5.73
CA ALA A 348 -0.69 -6.24 6.22
C ALA A 348 -0.85 -6.07 7.73
N ALA A 349 -2.05 -6.37 8.27
CA ALA A 349 -2.30 -6.29 9.70
C ALA A 349 -1.40 -7.24 10.51
N TYR A 350 -1.10 -8.43 10.00
CA TYR A 350 -0.28 -9.41 10.72
C TYR A 350 1.22 -9.30 10.43
N ARG A 351 1.63 -8.59 9.38
CA ARG A 351 3.05 -8.32 9.07
C ARG A 351 3.78 -7.63 10.23
N ASP A 352 3.13 -6.64 10.85
CA ASP A 352 3.75 -5.79 11.89
C ASP A 352 3.50 -6.29 13.31
N VAL A 353 2.61 -7.28 13.48
CA VAL A 353 2.22 -7.84 14.78
C VAL A 353 3.31 -8.79 15.31
N GLY A 354 4.15 -9.35 14.42
CA GLY A 354 5.24 -10.28 14.76
C GLY A 354 4.75 -11.71 15.05
N CYS A 355 5.67 -12.69 15.06
CA CYS A 355 5.37 -14.13 15.22
C CYS A 355 5.04 -14.61 16.64
N LEU A 356 5.05 -13.72 17.64
CA LEU A 356 4.92 -14.12 19.05
C LEU A 356 3.61 -13.65 19.66
N HIS A 357 2.86 -14.60 20.21
CA HIS A 357 1.75 -14.35 21.13
C HIS A 357 2.27 -13.65 22.40
N ALA A 358 1.51 -12.71 22.97
CA ALA A 358 1.87 -12.01 24.22
C ALA A 358 2.02 -12.95 25.46
N GLN A 359 1.66 -14.23 25.33
CA GLN A 359 1.69 -15.27 26.37
C GLN A 359 2.27 -16.65 25.93
N GLY A 360 2.92 -16.77 24.76
CA GLY A 360 3.81 -17.92 24.50
C GLY A 360 3.46 -19.01 23.46
N PRO A 361 2.22 -19.36 23.07
CA PRO A 361 2.01 -20.34 22.01
C PRO A 361 2.23 -19.73 20.61
N SER A 362 2.71 -20.55 19.67
CA SER A 362 2.95 -20.16 18.28
C SER A 362 1.63 -19.95 17.54
N LEU A 363 1.46 -18.81 16.85
CA LEU A 363 0.31 -18.58 15.97
C LEU A 363 0.24 -19.61 14.81
N GLU A 364 1.34 -20.31 14.55
CA GLU A 364 1.40 -21.38 13.56
C GLU A 364 0.37 -22.48 13.80
N GLU A 365 0.07 -22.85 15.05
CA GLU A 365 -0.92 -23.88 15.34
C GLU A 365 -2.31 -23.47 14.81
N VAL A 366 -2.64 -22.17 14.91
CA VAL A 366 -3.89 -21.61 14.41
C VAL A 366 -3.93 -21.66 12.88
N PHE A 367 -2.86 -21.23 12.21
CA PHE A 367 -2.76 -21.35 10.75
C PHE A 367 -2.75 -22.80 10.29
N SER A 368 -2.29 -23.69 11.16
CA SER A 368 -2.11 -25.09 10.84
C SER A 368 -3.36 -25.94 11.04
N ALA A 369 -4.32 -25.48 11.83
CA ALA A 369 -5.53 -26.22 12.18
C ALA A 369 -6.41 -26.50 10.95
N SER A 370 -6.94 -27.71 10.82
CA SER A 370 -7.91 -28.08 9.77
C SER A 370 -7.44 -27.90 8.32
N TRP A 371 -6.13 -27.98 8.06
CA TRP A 371 -5.52 -27.71 6.73
C TRP A 371 -6.12 -28.49 5.56
N GLU A 372 -6.38 -29.79 5.76
CA GLU A 372 -6.83 -30.68 4.68
C GLU A 372 -8.20 -30.29 4.13
N GLY A 373 -9.06 -29.67 4.95
CA GLY A 373 -10.41 -29.26 4.55
C GLY A 373 -10.49 -27.88 3.90
N LEU A 374 -9.37 -27.17 3.76
CA LEU A 374 -9.36 -25.79 3.27
C LEU A 374 -9.45 -25.72 1.74
N THR A 375 -10.17 -24.71 1.25
CA THR A 375 -10.16 -24.33 -0.17
C THR A 375 -8.78 -23.81 -0.59
N ALA A 376 -8.52 -23.74 -1.89
CA ALA A 376 -7.24 -23.24 -2.41
C ALA A 376 -6.97 -21.79 -1.97
N GLY A 377 -7.99 -20.93 -1.96
CA GLY A 377 -7.88 -19.55 -1.48
C GLY A 377 -7.55 -19.48 0.01
N ALA A 378 -8.20 -20.30 0.84
CA ALA A 378 -7.89 -20.39 2.27
C ALA A 378 -6.46 -20.90 2.51
N LYS A 379 -5.99 -21.92 1.79
CA LYS A 379 -4.60 -22.40 1.85
C LYS A 379 -3.61 -21.30 1.46
N ALA A 380 -3.87 -20.56 0.38
CA ALA A 380 -3.03 -19.45 -0.07
C ALA A 380 -2.93 -18.35 0.99
N LEU A 381 -4.05 -17.93 1.58
CA LEU A 381 -4.08 -16.96 2.67
C LEU A 381 -3.22 -17.40 3.86
N ARG A 382 -3.35 -18.66 4.28
CA ARG A 382 -2.60 -19.18 5.42
C ARG A 382 -1.11 -19.31 5.15
N LEU A 383 -0.71 -19.67 3.93
CA LEU A 383 0.68 -19.65 3.49
C LEU A 383 1.25 -18.23 3.55
N ALA A 384 0.53 -17.25 3.00
CA ALA A 384 0.94 -15.85 3.04
C ALA A 384 1.03 -15.28 4.48
N LEU A 385 0.18 -15.73 5.40
CA LEU A 385 0.28 -15.38 6.82
C LEU A 385 1.50 -16.03 7.50
N LEU A 386 1.78 -17.30 7.20
CA LEU A 386 2.99 -17.97 7.70
C LEU A 386 4.26 -17.28 7.19
N GLU A 387 4.23 -16.82 5.94
CA GLU A 387 5.30 -16.04 5.32
C GLU A 387 5.50 -14.69 6.03
N SER A 388 4.43 -13.91 6.19
CA SER A 388 4.50 -12.54 6.74
C SER A 388 4.98 -12.51 8.19
N LEU A 389 4.70 -13.55 8.95
CA LEU A 389 5.16 -13.69 10.33
C LEU A 389 6.62 -14.13 10.44
N GLY A 390 7.25 -14.59 9.35
CA GLY A 390 8.60 -15.13 9.40
C GLY A 390 8.68 -16.36 10.31
N CYS A 391 7.62 -17.18 10.34
CA CYS A 391 7.55 -18.36 11.19
C CYS A 391 8.72 -19.31 10.91
N SER A 392 9.60 -19.51 11.90
CA SER A 392 10.82 -20.33 11.79
C SER A 392 10.59 -21.84 11.99
N GLN A 393 9.34 -22.26 12.10
CA GLN A 393 8.98 -23.62 12.48
C GLN A 393 9.00 -24.60 11.31
N VAL A 394 9.22 -25.88 11.60
CA VAL A 394 9.34 -26.96 10.59
C VAL A 394 7.99 -27.27 9.94
N SER A 395 6.90 -27.10 10.68
CA SER A 395 5.51 -27.32 10.26
C SER A 395 5.12 -26.53 9.02
N GLY A 396 5.25 -25.20 9.07
CA GLY A 396 4.89 -24.29 7.98
C GLY A 396 5.70 -24.58 6.71
N LEU A 397 7.01 -24.79 6.84
CA LEU A 397 7.88 -25.18 5.72
C LEU A 397 7.46 -26.51 5.09
N SER A 398 7.15 -27.52 5.91
CA SER A 398 6.73 -28.84 5.41
C SER A 398 5.43 -28.75 4.63
N ARG A 399 4.47 -27.94 5.09
CA ARG A 399 3.19 -27.70 4.39
C ARG A 399 3.36 -26.92 3.10
N ALA A 400 4.17 -25.86 3.14
CA ALA A 400 4.51 -25.08 1.96
C ALA A 400 5.15 -25.96 0.88
N ARG A 401 6.07 -26.85 1.25
CA ARG A 401 6.65 -27.83 0.33
C ARG A 401 5.64 -28.84 -0.20
N ALA A 402 4.80 -29.40 0.68
CA ALA A 402 3.78 -30.36 0.28
C ALA A 402 2.81 -29.75 -0.75
N VAL A 403 2.36 -28.51 -0.54
CA VAL A 403 1.49 -27.79 -1.48
C VAL A 403 2.22 -27.42 -2.77
N ALA A 404 3.48 -26.96 -2.68
CA ALA A 404 4.26 -26.64 -3.88
C ALA A 404 4.47 -27.87 -4.79
N GLY A 405 4.67 -29.05 -4.20
CA GLY A 405 4.82 -30.33 -4.90
C GLY A 405 3.52 -31.02 -5.32
N ASP A 406 2.36 -30.57 -4.84
CA ASP A 406 1.07 -31.17 -5.20
C ASP A 406 0.66 -30.75 -6.62
N ALA A 407 0.83 -31.65 -7.59
CA ALA A 407 0.45 -31.44 -8.98
C ALA A 407 -1.06 -31.19 -9.19
N ARG A 408 -1.91 -31.50 -8.21
CA ARG A 408 -3.35 -31.23 -8.26
C ARG A 408 -3.72 -29.84 -7.74
N ALA A 409 -2.80 -29.16 -7.05
CA ALA A 409 -3.04 -27.82 -6.56
C ALA A 409 -3.02 -26.80 -7.71
N PRO A 410 -3.87 -25.75 -7.67
CA PRO A 410 -3.82 -24.67 -8.65
C PRO A 410 -2.43 -24.00 -8.69
N VAL A 411 -1.97 -23.60 -9.87
CA VAL A 411 -0.61 -23.07 -10.05
C VAL A 411 -0.34 -21.84 -9.18
N ALA A 412 -1.31 -20.93 -9.04
CA ALA A 412 -1.21 -19.77 -8.15
C ALA A 412 -0.96 -20.16 -6.67
N LEU A 413 -1.62 -21.23 -6.19
CA LEU A 413 -1.41 -21.75 -4.83
C LEU A 413 -0.02 -22.38 -4.69
N ARG A 414 0.44 -23.11 -5.71
CA ARG A 414 1.79 -23.70 -5.72
C ARG A 414 2.87 -22.62 -5.67
N TRP A 415 2.70 -21.50 -6.40
CA TRP A 415 3.60 -20.35 -6.34
C TRP A 415 3.65 -19.69 -4.98
N GLN A 416 2.49 -19.41 -4.37
CA GLN A 416 2.44 -18.88 -3.01
C GLN A 416 3.14 -19.82 -2.02
N ALA A 417 2.96 -21.13 -2.19
CA ALA A 417 3.58 -22.15 -1.35
C ALA A 417 5.10 -22.18 -1.51
N LEU A 418 5.62 -22.12 -2.74
CA LEU A 418 7.05 -22.01 -2.99
C LEU A 418 7.62 -20.72 -2.37
N HIS A 419 7.00 -19.57 -2.62
CA HIS A 419 7.43 -18.28 -2.07
C HIS A 419 7.54 -18.33 -0.55
N THR A 420 6.50 -18.90 0.09
CA THR A 420 6.46 -19.13 1.53
C THR A 420 7.59 -20.05 1.99
N ALA A 421 7.84 -21.16 1.28
CA ALA A 421 8.90 -22.11 1.62
C ALA A 421 10.31 -21.50 1.53
N VAL A 422 10.60 -20.77 0.44
CA VAL A 422 11.88 -20.07 0.23
C VAL A 422 12.12 -19.05 1.34
N ARG A 423 11.10 -18.24 1.64
CA ARG A 423 11.22 -17.19 2.66
C ARG A 423 11.45 -17.77 4.06
N ILE A 424 10.70 -18.81 4.44
CA ILE A 424 10.92 -19.50 5.73
C ILE A 424 12.32 -20.14 5.78
N ALA A 425 12.77 -20.78 4.69
CA ALA A 425 14.09 -21.40 4.61
C ALA A 425 15.23 -20.37 4.75
N SER A 426 15.10 -19.23 4.05
CA SER A 426 16.04 -18.10 4.10
C SER A 426 16.17 -17.53 5.51
N VAL A 427 15.04 -17.25 6.19
CA VAL A 427 15.04 -16.76 7.59
C VAL A 427 15.73 -17.75 8.54
N ARG A 428 15.67 -19.06 8.26
CA ARG A 428 16.31 -20.09 9.10
C ARG A 428 17.78 -20.33 8.77
N GLY A 429 18.30 -19.80 7.67
CA GLY A 429 19.61 -20.17 7.14
C GLY A 429 19.72 -21.68 6.84
N VAL A 430 18.60 -22.34 6.53
CA VAL A 430 18.57 -23.76 6.20
C VAL A 430 18.36 -23.86 4.70
N ALA A 431 19.23 -24.59 4.00
CA ALA A 431 19.03 -24.92 2.60
C ALA A 431 17.66 -25.59 2.45
N ALA A 432 16.81 -25.03 1.59
CA ALA A 432 15.56 -25.69 1.28
C ALA A 432 15.91 -26.99 0.55
N ALA A 433 15.58 -28.16 1.11
CA ALA A 433 15.54 -29.37 0.31
C ALA A 433 14.52 -29.10 -0.82
N PRO A 434 14.92 -29.24 -2.10
CA PRO A 434 14.05 -28.90 -3.20
C PRO A 434 12.83 -29.82 -3.16
N PRO A 435 11.59 -29.31 -3.29
CA PRO A 435 10.43 -30.16 -3.50
C PRO A 435 10.61 -30.95 -4.81
N GLU A 436 10.22 -32.22 -4.82
CA GLU A 436 10.17 -33.00 -6.05
C GLU A 436 9.05 -32.44 -6.94
N TRP A 437 9.41 -32.02 -8.15
CA TRP A 437 8.47 -31.45 -9.12
C TRP A 437 8.47 -32.24 -10.42
N PRO A 438 7.44 -33.07 -10.64
CA PRO A 438 7.37 -33.90 -11.84
C PRO A 438 7.21 -33.12 -13.15
N ASP A 439 6.87 -31.82 -13.10
CA ASP A 439 6.72 -30.97 -14.29
C ASP A 439 6.81 -29.48 -13.91
N ALA A 440 8.04 -28.96 -13.79
CA ALA A 440 8.24 -27.55 -13.45
C ALA A 440 7.92 -26.60 -14.62
N ARG A 441 7.87 -27.09 -15.86
CA ARG A 441 7.56 -26.27 -17.05
C ARG A 441 6.18 -25.62 -16.93
N ARG A 442 5.17 -26.39 -16.48
CA ARG A 442 3.78 -25.91 -16.29
C ARG A 442 3.62 -24.78 -15.28
N MET A 443 4.62 -24.52 -14.45
CA MET A 443 4.54 -23.42 -13.49
C MET A 443 4.73 -22.05 -14.14
N PHE A 444 5.32 -21.99 -15.33
CA PHE A 444 5.50 -20.75 -16.07
C PHE A 444 4.31 -20.36 -16.95
N GLU A 445 3.41 -21.31 -17.22
CA GLU A 445 2.18 -21.09 -18.02
C GLU A 445 1.27 -19.92 -17.58
N PRO A 446 1.13 -19.57 -16.27
CA PRO A 446 0.25 -18.49 -15.86
C PRO A 446 0.92 -17.11 -15.80
N PHE A 447 2.22 -16.99 -16.12
CA PHE A 447 2.89 -15.69 -16.10
C PHE A 447 2.84 -15.05 -17.46
N TYR A 448 2.45 -13.78 -17.45
CA TYR A 448 2.24 -13.01 -18.68
C TYR A 448 3.12 -11.75 -18.71
N SER A 449 4.00 -11.58 -17.73
CA SER A 449 4.89 -10.42 -17.66
C SER A 449 6.35 -10.81 -17.37
N PRO A 450 7.33 -10.09 -17.96
CA PRO A 450 8.76 -10.25 -17.67
C PRO A 450 9.10 -10.20 -16.18
N ALA A 451 8.36 -9.39 -15.42
CA ALA A 451 8.52 -9.21 -13.99
C ALA A 451 8.24 -10.48 -13.20
N GLU A 452 7.10 -11.10 -13.48
CA GLU A 452 6.66 -12.30 -12.79
C GLU A 452 7.57 -13.48 -13.14
N LEU A 453 8.07 -13.55 -14.38
CA LEU A 453 9.03 -14.57 -14.81
C LEU A 453 10.37 -14.46 -14.07
N ALA A 454 10.95 -13.25 -14.00
CA ALA A 454 12.21 -13.03 -13.28
C ALA A 454 12.06 -13.42 -11.80
N GLN A 455 10.99 -12.96 -11.15
CA GLN A 455 10.70 -13.28 -9.75
C GLN A 455 10.48 -14.79 -9.56
N ALA A 456 9.72 -15.43 -10.46
CA ALA A 456 9.47 -16.87 -10.42
C ALA A 456 10.78 -17.66 -10.46
N VAL A 457 11.66 -17.36 -11.41
CA VAL A 457 12.97 -18.02 -11.56
C VAL A 457 13.88 -17.76 -10.35
N ALA A 458 13.94 -16.52 -9.86
CA ALA A 458 14.71 -16.19 -8.67
C ALA A 458 14.25 -17.02 -7.45
N LEU A 459 12.94 -17.24 -7.31
CA LEU A 459 12.39 -18.12 -6.28
C LEU A 459 12.75 -19.59 -6.48
N LEU A 460 12.73 -20.10 -7.71
CA LEU A 460 13.16 -21.48 -8.00
C LEU A 460 14.62 -21.70 -7.61
N TRP A 461 15.48 -20.76 -8.00
CA TRP A 461 16.90 -20.78 -7.69
C TRP A 461 17.12 -20.70 -6.18
N ALA A 462 16.46 -19.78 -5.49
CA ALA A 462 16.54 -19.65 -4.02
C ALA A 462 15.98 -20.88 -3.28
N ALA A 463 15.05 -21.63 -3.89
CA ALA A 463 14.56 -22.91 -3.39
C ALA A 463 15.54 -24.08 -3.62
N GLY A 464 16.66 -23.85 -4.33
CA GLY A 464 17.61 -24.89 -4.71
C GLY A 464 17.11 -25.80 -5.83
N ILE A 465 16.09 -25.37 -6.58
CA ILE A 465 15.48 -26.18 -7.64
C ILE A 465 16.21 -25.89 -8.94
N GLN A 466 16.93 -26.90 -9.43
CA GLN A 466 17.73 -26.81 -10.64
C GLN A 466 16.89 -27.19 -11.87
N PRO A 467 17.16 -26.58 -13.04
CA PRO A 467 16.59 -27.04 -14.29
C PRO A 467 17.12 -28.46 -14.59
N THR A 468 16.28 -29.32 -15.18
CA THR A 468 16.66 -30.69 -15.51
C THR A 468 17.44 -30.75 -16.82
N ALA A 469 18.43 -31.64 -16.92
CA ALA A 469 19.26 -31.81 -18.12
C ALA A 469 18.44 -32.15 -19.37
N GLU A 470 17.27 -32.79 -19.24
CA GLU A 470 16.35 -33.02 -20.36
C GLU A 470 15.87 -31.73 -21.04
N TRP A 471 16.05 -30.57 -20.40
CA TRP A 471 15.65 -29.26 -20.91
C TRP A 471 16.85 -28.42 -21.36
N SER A 472 18.05 -29.01 -21.46
CA SER A 472 19.19 -28.32 -22.07
C SER A 472 19.14 -28.40 -23.61
N GLU A 473 18.40 -29.37 -24.14
CA GLU A 473 18.13 -29.48 -25.56
C GLU A 473 16.81 -28.75 -25.86
N ILE A 474 16.85 -27.82 -26.82
CA ILE A 474 15.66 -27.12 -27.29
C ILE A 474 14.90 -28.10 -28.19
N ASP A 475 14.01 -28.88 -27.59
CA ASP A 475 13.13 -29.78 -28.32
C ASP A 475 12.09 -28.97 -29.16
N PRO A 476 11.45 -29.59 -30.16
CA PRO A 476 10.45 -28.90 -30.98
C PRO A 476 9.24 -28.39 -30.19
N GLU A 477 8.92 -28.96 -29.02
CA GLU A 477 7.82 -28.45 -28.19
C GLU A 477 8.20 -27.12 -27.55
N ILE A 478 9.45 -26.96 -27.09
CA ILE A 478 9.96 -25.71 -26.51
C ILE A 478 10.23 -24.67 -27.59
N SER A 479 10.79 -25.04 -28.75
CA SER A 479 11.00 -24.08 -29.84
C SER A 479 9.67 -23.48 -30.33
N ASN A 480 8.57 -24.25 -30.30
CA ASN A 480 7.22 -23.77 -30.63
C ASN A 480 6.46 -23.15 -29.44
N SER A 481 7.09 -23.06 -28.26
CA SER A 481 6.48 -22.46 -27.07
C SER A 481 6.53 -20.92 -27.11
N SER A 482 5.83 -20.27 -26.18
CA SER A 482 5.79 -18.80 -26.11
C SER A 482 7.13 -18.20 -25.66
N GLY A 483 7.39 -16.95 -26.05
CA GLY A 483 8.59 -16.22 -25.63
C GLY A 483 8.74 -16.10 -24.11
N GLU A 484 7.63 -16.07 -23.36
CA GLU A 484 7.66 -16.07 -21.89
C GLU A 484 8.27 -17.36 -21.33
N LEU A 485 7.91 -18.53 -21.87
CA LEU A 485 8.47 -19.80 -21.42
C LEU A 485 9.96 -19.89 -21.77
N LYS A 486 10.34 -19.52 -23.00
CA LYS A 486 11.74 -19.47 -23.42
C LYS A 486 12.56 -18.51 -22.54
N THR A 487 12.00 -17.34 -22.21
CA THR A 487 12.62 -16.36 -21.31
C THR A 487 12.79 -16.92 -19.90
N ALA A 488 11.79 -17.63 -19.36
CA ALA A 488 11.89 -18.26 -18.05
C ALA A 488 12.99 -19.32 -18.01
N LEU A 489 13.05 -20.18 -19.02
CA LEU A 489 14.07 -21.23 -19.14
C LEU A 489 15.47 -20.63 -19.30
N MET A 490 15.63 -19.59 -20.11
CA MET A 490 16.87 -18.83 -20.24
C MET A 490 17.36 -18.32 -18.88
N LEU A 491 16.51 -17.60 -18.14
CA LEU A 491 16.87 -17.07 -16.83
C LEU A 491 17.21 -18.18 -15.83
N TRP A 492 16.50 -19.30 -15.90
CA TRP A 492 16.71 -20.41 -14.96
C TRP A 492 18.04 -21.12 -15.19
N TRP A 493 18.40 -21.36 -16.45
CA TRP A 493 19.73 -21.88 -16.81
C TRP A 493 20.86 -20.89 -16.49
N LEU A 494 20.60 -19.59 -16.65
CA LEU A 494 21.54 -18.56 -16.24
C LEU A 494 21.77 -18.58 -14.72
N ALA A 495 20.70 -18.71 -13.92
CA ALA A 495 20.78 -18.83 -12.47
C ALA A 495 21.55 -20.08 -12.02
N ALA A 496 21.47 -21.15 -12.81
CA ALA A 496 22.20 -22.41 -12.60
C ALA A 496 23.67 -22.38 -13.06
N ASP A 497 24.20 -21.20 -13.41
CA ASP A 497 25.55 -20.99 -13.99
C ASP A 497 25.82 -21.88 -15.23
N GLN A 498 24.80 -22.00 -16.09
CA GLN A 498 24.90 -22.63 -17.43
C GLN A 498 24.63 -21.61 -18.54
N PRO A 499 25.46 -20.55 -18.67
CA PRO A 499 25.23 -19.46 -19.61
C PRO A 499 25.23 -19.90 -21.08
N GLN A 500 25.88 -21.01 -21.41
CA GLN A 500 25.85 -21.58 -22.77
C GLN A 500 24.48 -22.13 -23.15
N VAL A 501 23.72 -22.70 -22.21
CA VAL A 501 22.35 -23.19 -22.46
C VAL A 501 21.39 -22.00 -22.50
N ALA A 502 21.55 -21.06 -21.57
CA ALA A 502 20.79 -19.81 -21.57
C ALA A 502 21.00 -19.01 -22.88
N ALA A 503 22.23 -18.99 -23.40
CA ALA A 503 22.55 -18.35 -24.67
C ALA A 503 21.77 -18.97 -25.85
N ALA A 504 21.59 -20.30 -25.89
CA ALA A 504 20.80 -20.94 -26.94
C ALA A 504 19.34 -20.48 -26.91
N TYR A 505 18.73 -20.36 -25.73
CA TYR A 505 17.39 -19.79 -25.58
C TYR A 505 17.32 -18.31 -25.97
N LEU A 506 18.36 -17.53 -25.65
CA LEU A 506 18.44 -16.13 -26.05
C LEU A 506 18.46 -16.01 -27.58
N ILE A 507 19.22 -16.85 -28.28
CA ILE A 507 19.27 -16.88 -29.75
C ILE A 507 17.89 -17.19 -30.35
N GLU A 508 17.18 -18.21 -29.85
CA GLU A 508 15.82 -18.53 -30.31
C GLU A 508 14.84 -17.36 -30.13
N LEU A 509 15.00 -16.57 -29.06
CA LEU A 509 14.17 -15.38 -28.82
C LEU A 509 14.48 -14.21 -29.77
N LEU A 510 15.67 -14.20 -30.37
CA LEU A 510 15.99 -13.25 -31.44
C LEU A 510 15.20 -13.52 -32.72
N GLU A 511 14.80 -14.78 -32.94
CA GLU A 511 14.10 -15.20 -34.16
C GLU A 511 12.59 -14.93 -34.10
N THR A 512 12.04 -14.69 -32.90
CA THR A 512 10.59 -14.53 -32.68
C THR A 512 10.13 -13.08 -32.48
N ASP A 513 10.99 -12.08 -32.65
CA ASP A 513 10.75 -10.67 -32.29
C ASP A 513 10.41 -10.46 -30.78
N GLU A 514 10.58 -11.48 -29.93
CA GLU A 514 10.24 -11.46 -28.51
C GLU A 514 11.41 -11.07 -27.59
N ILE A 515 12.55 -10.70 -28.17
CA ILE A 515 13.77 -10.32 -27.44
C ILE A 515 13.56 -9.23 -26.38
N GLN A 516 12.59 -8.32 -26.59
CA GLN A 516 12.29 -7.28 -25.61
C GLN A 516 11.77 -7.85 -24.28
N ILE A 517 10.99 -8.95 -24.32
CA ILE A 517 10.52 -9.65 -23.12
C ILE A 517 11.72 -10.16 -22.32
N ALA A 518 12.70 -10.75 -23.00
CA ALA A 518 13.93 -11.23 -22.37
C ALA A 518 14.79 -10.12 -21.78
N ILE A 519 14.97 -9.01 -22.50
CA ILE A 519 15.74 -7.85 -22.01
C ILE A 519 15.09 -7.26 -20.75
N ASP A 520 13.78 -7.07 -20.78
CA ASP A 520 13.02 -6.55 -19.62
C ASP A 520 13.11 -7.51 -18.43
N ALA A 521 13.09 -8.82 -18.68
CA ALA A 521 13.21 -9.83 -17.64
C ALA A 521 14.63 -9.91 -17.07
N LEU A 522 15.67 -9.88 -17.92
CA LEU A 522 17.09 -9.87 -17.52
C LEU A 522 17.43 -8.65 -16.66
N THR A 523 16.94 -7.47 -17.04
CA THR A 523 17.15 -6.23 -16.28
C THR A 523 16.61 -6.35 -14.84
N ARG A 524 15.46 -7.01 -14.67
CA ARG A 524 14.87 -7.25 -13.35
C ARG A 524 15.58 -8.37 -12.60
N PHE A 525 15.95 -9.41 -13.32
CA PHE A 525 16.60 -10.59 -12.76
C PHE A 525 17.99 -10.28 -12.19
N GLU A 526 18.80 -9.46 -12.86
CA GLU A 526 20.11 -9.03 -12.37
C GLU A 526 20.03 -8.30 -11.01
N ALA A 527 18.93 -7.58 -10.77
CA ALA A 527 18.70 -6.90 -9.49
C ALA A 527 18.42 -7.89 -8.34
N GLU A 528 17.96 -9.10 -8.64
CA GLU A 528 17.58 -10.13 -7.65
C GLU A 528 18.63 -11.23 -7.51
N VAL A 529 19.31 -11.60 -8.61
CA VAL A 529 20.27 -12.70 -8.67
C VAL A 529 21.55 -12.20 -9.34
N SER A 530 22.66 -12.28 -8.60
CA SER A 530 23.98 -11.97 -9.16
C SER A 530 24.32 -13.00 -10.23
N CYS A 531 24.31 -12.57 -11.49
CA CYS A 531 24.64 -13.39 -12.65
C CYS A 531 25.58 -12.61 -13.59
N ASP A 532 26.37 -13.33 -14.37
CA ASP A 532 27.31 -12.75 -15.32
C ASP A 532 26.65 -12.57 -16.69
N LEU A 533 25.93 -11.46 -16.85
CA LEU A 533 25.24 -11.13 -18.10
C LEU A 533 26.22 -10.93 -19.27
N LEU A 534 27.45 -10.49 -19.00
CA LEU A 534 28.48 -10.37 -20.04
C LEU A 534 28.87 -11.76 -20.57
N LYS A 535 29.06 -12.73 -19.68
CA LYS A 535 29.31 -14.12 -20.06
C LYS A 535 28.16 -14.70 -20.89
N LEU A 536 26.91 -14.42 -20.54
CA LEU A 536 25.74 -14.80 -21.35
C LEU A 536 25.83 -14.24 -22.77
N LEU A 537 26.02 -12.93 -22.91
CA LEU A 537 26.09 -12.26 -24.22
C LEU A 537 27.28 -12.76 -25.05
N ASP A 538 28.43 -13.00 -24.42
CA ASP A 538 29.62 -13.53 -25.10
C ASP A 538 29.42 -14.96 -25.62
N PHE A 539 28.67 -15.79 -24.90
CA PHE A 539 28.28 -17.12 -25.41
C PHE A 539 27.27 -17.00 -26.54
N ALA A 540 26.24 -16.17 -26.40
CA ALA A 540 25.25 -15.96 -27.45
C ALA A 540 25.91 -15.43 -28.73
N ARG A 541 26.86 -14.48 -28.63
CA ARG A 541 27.60 -13.96 -29.78
C ARG A 541 28.38 -15.04 -30.52
N LYS A 542 28.96 -16.02 -29.82
CA LYS A 542 29.67 -17.15 -30.45
C LYS A 542 28.73 -18.11 -31.17
N CYS A 543 27.46 -18.14 -30.78
CA CYS A 543 26.42 -18.99 -31.36
C CYS A 543 25.60 -18.30 -32.45
N ALA A 544 25.72 -16.98 -32.61
CA ALA A 544 24.99 -16.23 -33.61
C ALA A 544 25.38 -16.66 -35.04
N GLU A 545 24.39 -16.95 -35.88
CA GLU A 545 24.56 -17.47 -37.24
C GLU A 545 24.69 -16.37 -38.30
N GLY A 546 24.36 -15.12 -37.96
CA GLY A 546 24.37 -14.01 -38.92
C GLY A 546 24.43 -12.61 -38.30
N PRO A 547 24.66 -11.58 -39.14
CA PRO A 547 24.86 -10.19 -38.69
C PRO A 547 23.63 -9.61 -37.98
N GLY A 548 22.41 -10.01 -38.36
CA GLY A 548 21.18 -9.58 -37.68
C GLY A 548 21.09 -10.06 -36.23
N GLN A 549 21.44 -11.32 -35.94
CA GLN A 549 21.49 -11.83 -34.58
C GLN A 549 22.59 -11.14 -33.77
N VAL A 550 23.76 -10.91 -34.37
CA VAL A 550 24.84 -10.13 -33.73
C VAL A 550 24.35 -8.72 -33.40
N PHE A 551 23.63 -8.06 -34.31
CA PHE A 551 23.04 -6.75 -34.08
C PHE A 551 22.10 -6.72 -32.87
N GLU A 552 21.14 -7.65 -32.81
CA GLU A 552 20.21 -7.70 -31.68
C GLU A 552 20.90 -8.03 -30.34
N LEU A 553 21.98 -8.81 -30.36
CA LEU A 553 22.78 -9.08 -29.16
C LEU A 553 23.56 -7.86 -28.67
N GLU A 554 24.20 -7.10 -29.57
CA GLU A 554 24.85 -5.84 -29.18
C GLU A 554 23.81 -4.81 -28.72
N ARG A 555 22.63 -4.77 -29.37
CA ARG A 555 21.49 -3.95 -28.97
C ARG A 555 21.01 -4.31 -27.56
N ALA A 556 20.85 -5.59 -27.26
CA ALA A 556 20.53 -6.09 -25.91
C ALA A 556 21.61 -5.69 -24.89
N GLY A 557 22.89 -5.77 -25.25
CA GLY A 557 24.01 -5.32 -24.42
C GLY A 557 23.95 -3.84 -24.06
N VAL A 558 23.56 -2.97 -24.99
CA VAL A 558 23.34 -1.54 -24.72
C VAL A 558 22.13 -1.31 -23.82
N LEU A 559 21.01 -1.98 -24.10
CA LEU A 559 19.75 -1.84 -23.34
C LEU A 559 19.92 -2.31 -21.89
N LEU A 560 20.70 -3.37 -21.66
CA LEU A 560 21.07 -3.86 -20.33
C LEU A 560 22.15 -2.99 -19.65
N GLY A 561 22.71 -2.00 -20.35
CA GLY A 561 23.75 -1.13 -19.80
C GLY A 561 25.11 -1.81 -19.62
N LEU A 562 25.33 -2.93 -20.31
CA LEU A 562 26.57 -3.71 -20.30
C LEU A 562 27.60 -3.21 -21.32
N GLN A 563 27.14 -2.46 -22.33
CA GLN A 563 27.97 -1.92 -23.40
C GLN A 563 27.71 -0.44 -23.65
N SER A 564 28.77 0.31 -23.96
CA SER A 564 28.66 1.72 -24.30
C SER A 564 28.12 1.93 -25.72
N ALA A 565 27.53 3.10 -25.95
CA ALA A 565 27.06 3.50 -27.27
C ALA A 565 28.18 3.48 -28.33
N ASP A 566 29.41 3.86 -27.97
CA ASP A 566 30.56 3.83 -28.88
C ASP A 566 30.98 2.40 -29.23
N ALA A 567 30.98 1.49 -28.25
CA ALA A 567 31.31 0.08 -28.46
C ALA A 567 30.30 -0.58 -29.41
N PHE A 568 29.01 -0.31 -29.19
CA PHE A 568 27.92 -0.75 -30.04
C PHE A 568 28.06 -0.26 -31.49
N LEU A 569 28.23 1.05 -31.71
CA LEU A 569 28.39 1.57 -33.07
C LEU A 569 29.66 1.07 -33.75
N SER A 570 30.74 0.87 -33.00
CA SER A 570 32.01 0.35 -33.55
C SER A 570 31.93 -1.12 -33.98
N ALA A 571 30.92 -1.86 -33.51
CA ALA A 571 30.71 -3.26 -33.88
C ALA A 571 30.12 -3.43 -35.29
N PHE A 572 29.57 -2.35 -35.88
CA PHE A 572 28.88 -2.38 -37.17
C PHE A 572 29.50 -1.40 -38.17
N SER A 573 29.53 -1.80 -39.43
CA SER A 573 29.83 -0.88 -40.53
C SER A 573 28.73 0.20 -40.64
N ARG A 574 29.03 1.29 -41.33
CA ARG A 574 28.05 2.37 -41.53
C ARG A 574 26.81 1.91 -42.31
N GLU A 575 26.98 1.03 -43.28
CA GLU A 575 25.87 0.48 -44.07
C GLU A 575 24.94 -0.37 -43.18
N GLU A 576 25.51 -1.22 -42.31
CA GLU A 576 24.75 -1.99 -41.32
C GLU A 576 24.08 -1.09 -40.28
N GLN A 577 24.73 -0.02 -39.83
CA GLN A 577 24.10 0.97 -38.95
C GLN A 577 22.88 1.60 -39.62
N GLU A 578 22.97 1.99 -40.89
CA GLU A 578 21.86 2.58 -41.64
C GLU A 578 20.74 1.55 -41.92
N GLU A 579 21.08 0.27 -42.07
CA GLU A 579 20.13 -0.83 -42.27
C GLU A 579 19.36 -1.19 -40.99
N TYR A 580 20.06 -1.33 -39.86
CA TYR A 580 19.49 -1.85 -38.63
C TYR A 580 19.02 -0.78 -37.63
N LEU A 581 19.61 0.43 -37.63
CA LEU A 581 19.18 1.50 -36.72
C LEU A 581 17.91 2.18 -37.22
N ASN A 582 16.78 1.71 -36.71
CA ASN A 582 15.51 2.37 -36.89
C ASN A 582 15.45 3.66 -36.04
N GLU A 583 15.18 4.80 -36.68
CA GLU A 583 14.96 6.09 -35.99
C GLU A 583 13.82 6.06 -34.95
N THR A 584 12.95 5.05 -35.04
CA THR A 584 11.82 4.84 -34.12
C THR A 584 12.12 3.86 -32.98
N ASP A 585 13.31 3.26 -32.92
CA ASP A 585 13.75 2.46 -31.77
C ASP A 585 14.16 3.35 -30.60
N PHE A 586 13.16 4.00 -30.01
CA PHE A 586 13.37 4.94 -28.92
C PHE A 586 14.05 4.28 -27.71
N ALA A 587 13.84 2.98 -27.47
CA ALA A 587 14.47 2.27 -26.35
C ALA A 587 15.99 2.25 -26.51
N LEU A 588 16.49 1.88 -27.70
CA LEU A 588 17.91 1.88 -28.00
C LEU A 588 18.52 3.28 -27.94
N TRP A 589 17.87 4.28 -28.57
CA TRP A 589 18.32 5.67 -28.50
C TRP A 589 18.36 6.20 -27.06
N GLY A 590 17.37 5.82 -26.24
CA GLY A 590 17.32 6.16 -24.82
C GLY A 590 18.50 5.59 -24.03
N ALA A 591 18.77 4.30 -24.22
CA ALA A 591 19.88 3.61 -23.57
C ALA A 591 21.23 4.16 -24.02
N MET A 592 21.45 4.37 -25.33
CA MET A 592 22.66 5.00 -25.85
C MET A 592 22.85 6.41 -25.28
N GLY A 593 21.77 7.21 -25.22
CA GLY A 593 21.79 8.56 -24.69
C GLY A 593 22.18 8.65 -23.21
N ALA A 594 22.04 7.55 -22.45
CA ALA A 594 22.42 7.48 -21.04
C ALA A 594 23.93 7.33 -20.80
N TRP A 595 24.75 7.05 -21.83
CA TRP A 595 26.18 6.76 -21.70
C TRP A 595 27.08 8.01 -21.78
N GLY A 596 27.00 8.86 -20.74
CA GLY A 596 27.94 9.96 -20.51
C GLY A 596 28.07 10.95 -21.67
N ASP A 597 29.28 11.49 -21.86
CA ASP A 597 29.59 12.50 -22.88
C ASP A 597 30.22 11.94 -24.16
N SER A 598 29.99 10.65 -24.45
CA SER A 598 30.44 10.06 -25.71
C SER A 598 29.76 10.74 -26.91
N ARG A 599 30.44 10.74 -28.06
CA ARG A 599 29.88 11.27 -29.29
C ARG A 599 28.58 10.55 -29.66
N ALA A 600 28.56 9.21 -29.55
CA ALA A 600 27.38 8.40 -29.81
C ALA A 600 26.22 8.71 -28.87
N ALA A 601 26.47 8.88 -27.56
CA ALA A 601 25.42 9.26 -26.61
C ALA A 601 24.88 10.67 -26.87
N SER A 602 25.74 11.61 -27.28
CA SER A 602 25.30 12.95 -27.67
C SER A 602 24.44 12.94 -28.93
N GLU A 603 24.82 12.17 -29.94
CA GLU A 603 24.03 11.99 -31.17
C GLU A 603 22.67 11.34 -30.85
N ALA A 604 22.63 10.32 -29.99
CA ALA A 604 21.41 9.68 -29.53
C ALA A 604 20.44 10.66 -28.81
N ARG A 605 20.96 11.48 -27.89
CA ARG A 605 20.17 12.53 -27.22
C ARG A 605 19.63 13.55 -28.23
N ALA A 606 20.43 13.96 -29.21
CA ALA A 606 20.00 14.89 -30.25
C ALA A 606 18.87 14.29 -31.11
N THR A 607 18.95 13.00 -31.44
CA THR A 607 17.90 12.26 -32.17
C THR A 607 16.59 12.23 -31.37
N LEU A 608 16.63 11.90 -30.06
CA LEU A 608 15.43 11.92 -29.21
C LEU A 608 14.77 13.29 -29.14
N LEU A 609 15.56 14.37 -29.05
CA LEU A 609 15.04 15.74 -29.04
C LEU A 609 14.43 16.15 -30.40
N ALA A 610 15.02 15.70 -31.51
CA ALA A 610 14.47 15.91 -32.85
C ALA A 610 13.11 15.20 -33.01
N GLN A 611 13.02 13.96 -32.53
CA GLN A 611 11.79 13.16 -32.54
C GLN A 611 10.71 13.79 -31.64
N LEU A 612 11.07 14.29 -30.46
CA LEU A 612 10.17 15.06 -29.60
C LEU A 612 9.64 16.31 -30.29
N ARG A 613 10.52 17.08 -30.95
CA ARG A 613 10.12 18.28 -31.71
C ARG A 613 9.15 17.93 -32.83
N GLY A 614 9.38 16.84 -33.56
CA GLY A 614 8.49 16.32 -34.60
C GLY A 614 7.16 15.77 -34.07
N ALA A 615 7.15 15.19 -32.86
CA ALA A 615 5.92 14.74 -32.20
C ALA A 615 5.05 15.92 -31.74
N LEU A 616 5.69 16.94 -31.16
CA LEU A 616 5.01 18.17 -30.71
C LEU A 616 4.42 18.95 -31.90
N SER A 617 5.14 19.08 -33.02
CA SER A 617 4.64 19.81 -34.20
C SER A 617 3.41 19.16 -34.85
N ARG A 618 3.25 17.84 -34.71
CA ARG A 618 2.10 17.07 -35.23
C ARG A 618 0.89 17.06 -34.29
N GLY A 619 0.89 17.87 -33.23
CA GLY A 619 -0.20 17.92 -32.25
C GLY A 619 -0.28 16.67 -31.36
N GLY A 620 0.85 15.97 -31.19
CA GLY A 620 0.92 14.59 -30.72
C GLY A 620 0.11 14.25 -29.45
N ASP A 621 -0.53 13.08 -29.50
CA ASP A 621 -1.15 12.42 -28.36
C ASP A 621 -0.08 11.65 -27.57
N ALA A 622 0.02 11.88 -26.26
CA ALA A 622 0.97 11.19 -25.38
C ALA A 622 0.85 9.66 -25.47
N ARG A 623 -0.35 9.12 -25.71
CA ARG A 623 -0.56 7.66 -25.89
C ARG A 623 0.17 7.13 -27.12
N ARG A 624 0.19 7.90 -28.22
CA ARG A 624 0.88 7.54 -29.46
C ARG A 624 2.40 7.66 -29.33
N PHE A 625 2.89 8.47 -28.39
CA PHE A 625 4.32 8.73 -28.18
C PHE A 625 4.85 8.18 -26.85
N GLY A 626 4.15 7.22 -26.23
CA GLY A 626 4.54 6.66 -24.93
C GLY A 626 5.95 6.08 -24.91
N SER A 627 6.40 5.43 -25.99
CA SER A 627 7.76 4.89 -26.10
C SER A 627 8.84 5.98 -26.17
N LEU A 628 8.57 7.09 -26.85
CA LEU A 628 9.47 8.25 -26.87
C LEU A 628 9.56 8.89 -25.48
N VAL A 629 8.43 9.03 -24.78
CA VAL A 629 8.39 9.53 -23.40
C VAL A 629 9.25 8.67 -22.48
N ARG A 630 9.04 7.34 -22.49
CA ARG A 630 9.84 6.40 -21.70
C ARG A 630 11.32 6.44 -22.03
N ALA A 631 11.69 6.61 -23.30
CA ALA A 631 13.08 6.76 -23.71
C ALA A 631 13.73 8.02 -23.14
N LEU A 632 13.02 9.15 -23.18
CA LEU A 632 13.48 10.41 -22.58
C LEU A 632 13.65 10.27 -21.06
N GLU A 633 12.70 9.64 -20.36
CA GLU A 633 12.78 9.35 -18.93
C GLU A 633 13.97 8.43 -18.62
N GLY A 634 14.07 7.29 -19.32
CA GLY A 634 15.15 6.32 -19.15
C GLY A 634 16.54 6.89 -19.43
N THR A 635 16.66 7.81 -20.39
CA THR A 635 17.90 8.56 -20.66
C THR A 635 18.31 9.39 -19.44
N ILE A 636 17.38 10.16 -18.89
CA ILE A 636 17.62 11.06 -17.75
C ILE A 636 17.98 10.24 -16.51
N ASP A 637 17.21 9.20 -16.21
CA ASP A 637 17.46 8.31 -15.07
C ASP A 637 18.78 7.55 -15.22
N GLY A 638 19.12 7.13 -16.44
CA GLY A 638 20.40 6.51 -16.76
C GLY A 638 21.59 7.44 -16.50
N LEU A 639 21.50 8.71 -16.93
CA LEU A 639 22.53 9.71 -16.65
C LEU A 639 22.67 9.97 -15.14
N PHE A 640 21.57 10.11 -14.41
CA PHE A 640 21.62 10.29 -12.95
C PHE A 640 22.22 9.08 -12.23
N ARG A 641 21.84 7.85 -12.60
CA ARG A 641 22.42 6.63 -12.01
C ARG A 641 23.93 6.54 -12.20
N ARG A 642 24.45 7.11 -13.28
CA ARG A 642 25.88 7.17 -13.60
C ARG A 642 26.60 8.38 -12.98
N GLY A 643 25.89 9.25 -12.29
CA GLY A 643 26.45 10.47 -11.68
C GLY A 643 26.67 11.63 -12.67
N GLU A 644 26.06 11.57 -13.86
CA GLU A 644 26.19 12.56 -14.93
C GLU A 644 25.16 13.70 -14.80
N ASP A 645 25.05 14.26 -13.59
CA ASP A 645 24.01 15.21 -13.19
C ASP A 645 23.90 16.45 -14.09
N ALA A 646 25.05 16.96 -14.56
CA ALA A 646 25.11 18.14 -15.40
C ALA A 646 24.49 17.88 -16.78
N ILE A 647 24.79 16.72 -17.37
CA ILE A 647 24.26 16.30 -18.67
C ILE A 647 22.77 15.99 -18.55
N ALA A 648 22.37 15.26 -17.50
CA ALA A 648 20.96 14.97 -17.20
C ALA A 648 20.14 16.27 -17.04
N GLY A 649 20.69 17.23 -16.31
CA GLY A 649 20.10 18.55 -16.08
C GLY A 649 19.92 19.37 -17.36
N ALA A 650 20.94 19.39 -18.21
CA ALA A 650 20.89 20.08 -19.50
C ALA A 650 19.84 19.45 -20.43
N PHE A 651 19.88 18.12 -20.58
CA PHE A 651 18.95 17.37 -21.42
C PHE A 651 17.49 17.54 -20.94
N HIS A 652 17.25 17.42 -19.63
CA HIS A 652 15.95 17.67 -19.02
C HIS A 652 15.46 19.12 -19.27
N GLY A 653 16.35 20.11 -19.16
CA GLY A 653 16.04 21.50 -19.44
C GLY A 653 15.63 21.73 -20.90
N GLU A 654 16.28 21.07 -21.85
CA GLU A 654 15.94 21.16 -23.28
C GLU A 654 14.56 20.56 -23.59
N ILE A 655 14.22 19.42 -22.97
CA ILE A 655 12.87 18.83 -23.06
C ILE A 655 11.83 19.84 -22.55
N GLY A 656 12.07 20.44 -21.38
CA GLY A 656 11.18 21.48 -20.82
C GLY A 656 11.00 22.68 -21.75
N LEU A 657 12.08 23.18 -22.36
CA LEU A 657 12.00 24.29 -23.32
C LEU A 657 11.19 23.94 -24.57
N LEU A 658 11.26 22.71 -25.05
CA LEU A 658 10.47 22.26 -26.20
C LEU A 658 8.98 22.17 -25.87
N THR A 659 8.63 21.66 -24.68
CA THR A 659 7.23 21.47 -24.29
C THR A 659 6.51 22.79 -24.03
N ILE A 660 7.19 23.77 -23.44
CA ILE A 660 6.64 25.11 -23.19
C ILE A 660 6.29 25.85 -24.48
N ARG A 661 7.04 25.60 -25.56
CA ARG A 661 6.77 26.21 -26.87
C ARG A 661 5.53 25.61 -27.55
N SER A 662 4.93 24.56 -27.00
CA SER A 662 3.78 23.86 -27.59
C SER A 662 2.77 23.38 -26.52
N PRO A 663 2.30 24.27 -25.62
CA PRO A 663 1.55 23.89 -24.42
C PRO A 663 0.18 23.26 -24.72
N GLU A 664 -0.33 23.47 -25.92
CA GLU A 664 -1.65 22.99 -26.36
C GLU A 664 -1.69 21.48 -26.63
N THR A 665 -0.53 20.84 -26.83
CA THR A 665 -0.46 19.42 -27.20
C THR A 665 -0.69 18.50 -25.99
N GLY A 666 -1.29 17.32 -26.22
CA GLY A 666 -1.46 16.31 -25.17
C GLY A 666 -0.11 15.83 -24.61
N LEU A 667 0.88 15.68 -25.50
CA LEU A 667 2.27 15.35 -25.15
C LEU A 667 2.93 16.44 -24.29
N ALA A 668 2.84 17.73 -24.67
CA ALA A 668 3.41 18.81 -23.85
C ALA A 668 2.74 18.93 -22.48
N ARG A 669 1.43 18.66 -22.36
CA ARG A 669 0.74 18.63 -21.06
C ARG A 669 1.18 17.45 -20.19
N ALA A 670 1.39 16.28 -20.78
CA ALA A 670 1.95 15.13 -20.06
C ALA A 670 3.36 15.43 -19.54
N LEU A 671 4.22 16.01 -20.38
CA LEU A 671 5.59 16.38 -20.04
C LEU A 671 5.68 17.63 -19.12
N GLY A 672 4.75 18.58 -19.24
CA GLY A 672 4.75 19.83 -18.46
C GLY A 672 3.97 19.79 -17.15
N GLY A 673 3.01 18.86 -17.01
CA GLY A 673 2.10 18.77 -15.86
C GLY A 673 2.58 17.88 -14.71
N GLY A 674 3.73 17.20 -14.86
CA GLY A 674 4.16 16.20 -13.89
C GLY A 674 5.45 15.45 -14.17
N TRP A 675 6.33 15.92 -15.07
CA TRP A 675 7.66 15.32 -15.18
C TRP A 675 8.38 15.41 -13.82
N PRO A 676 8.95 14.32 -13.30
CA PRO A 676 9.53 14.32 -11.97
C PRO A 676 10.59 15.42 -11.89
N PRO A 677 10.50 16.36 -10.93
CA PRO A 677 11.60 17.29 -10.72
C PRO A 677 12.86 16.46 -10.44
N PRO A 678 14.03 16.89 -10.93
CA PRO A 678 15.28 16.16 -10.70
C PRO A 678 15.43 15.85 -9.21
N PRO A 679 15.88 14.65 -8.82
CA PRO A 679 15.86 14.24 -7.41
C PRO A 679 16.55 15.28 -6.52
N GLN A 680 16.05 15.51 -5.30
CA GLN A 680 16.47 16.64 -4.46
C GLN A 680 17.98 16.70 -4.18
N ALA A 681 18.68 15.55 -4.19
CA ALA A 681 20.13 15.49 -4.08
C ALA A 681 20.83 16.27 -5.22
N HIS A 682 20.28 16.21 -6.44
CA HIS A 682 20.81 16.81 -7.66
C HIS A 682 20.33 18.25 -7.88
N LEU A 683 19.26 18.69 -7.21
CA LEU A 683 18.86 20.11 -7.18
C LEU A 683 19.95 21.02 -6.61
N ARG A 684 20.88 20.51 -5.80
CA ARG A 684 22.05 21.29 -5.33
C ARG A 684 23.06 21.57 -6.45
N VAL A 685 23.28 20.62 -7.35
CA VAL A 685 24.15 20.77 -8.53
C VAL A 685 23.49 21.71 -9.55
N LEU A 686 22.19 21.53 -9.77
CA LEU A 686 21.42 22.42 -10.66
C LEU A 686 21.37 23.87 -10.16
N ARG A 687 21.30 24.11 -8.84
CA ARG A 687 21.33 25.46 -8.25
C ARG A 687 22.57 26.28 -8.64
N ALA A 688 23.68 25.63 -9.01
CA ALA A 688 24.91 26.30 -9.41
C ALA A 688 25.03 26.50 -10.94
N SER A 689 24.11 25.93 -11.73
CA SER A 689 24.17 25.96 -13.20
C SER A 689 23.20 26.98 -13.81
N PRO A 690 23.54 27.60 -14.97
CA PRO A 690 22.60 28.44 -15.74
C PRO A 690 21.32 27.72 -16.16
N ALA A 691 21.39 26.40 -16.37
CA ALA A 691 20.23 25.56 -16.67
C ALA A 691 19.27 25.48 -15.47
N GLY A 692 19.79 25.38 -14.25
CA GLY A 692 18.97 25.33 -13.04
C GLY A 692 18.26 26.64 -12.72
N LEU A 693 18.82 27.80 -13.08
CA LEU A 693 18.11 29.09 -12.98
C LEU A 693 16.87 29.13 -13.89
N ARG A 694 16.98 28.64 -15.13
CA ARG A 694 15.83 28.54 -16.05
C ARG A 694 14.82 27.52 -15.56
N ILE A 695 15.24 26.34 -15.11
CA ILE A 695 14.34 25.32 -14.54
C ILE A 695 13.53 25.90 -13.36
N ARG A 696 14.12 26.74 -12.50
CA ARG A 696 13.38 27.39 -11.39
C ARG A 696 12.29 28.33 -11.86
N GLU A 697 12.56 29.12 -12.89
CA GLU A 697 11.54 29.97 -13.52
C GLU A 697 10.41 29.13 -14.13
N LEU A 698 10.74 27.96 -14.70
CA LEU A 698 9.77 27.07 -15.34
C LEU A 698 8.88 26.31 -14.35
N TYR A 699 9.40 25.93 -13.19
CA TYR A 699 8.66 25.17 -12.17
C TYR A 699 8.15 26.03 -10.99
N GLY A 700 8.44 27.34 -10.98
CA GLY A 700 8.06 28.24 -9.88
C GLY A 700 8.75 27.91 -8.54
N LEU A 701 10.04 27.54 -8.58
CA LEU A 701 10.83 26.98 -7.46
C LEU A 701 11.92 27.90 -6.86
#